data_AF-A0A7M2SUZ3-F1
#
_entry.id   AF-A0A7M2SUZ3-F1
#
_cell.length_a   1.000
_cell.length_b   1.000
_cell.length_c   1.000
_cell.angle_alpha   90.00
_cell.angle_beta   90.00
_cell.angle_gamma   90.00
#
_symmetry.space_group_name_H-M   'P 1'
#
loop_
_entity.id
_entity.type
_entity.pdbx_description
1 polymer ?
#
loop_
_entity_poly.entity_id
_entity_poly.type
_entity_poly.pdbx_seq_one_letter_code
_entity_poly.pdbx_strand_id
1 'polypeptide(L)'
;MPRQFLPTLRGLLAPRTAEPPSAPAETKDLLAGGVYTSMSYAGVTNVWGTPGRADGWDLERVIIEGYERSIWTFKSVEAISKHASTLPVQIGRGGDERQFEEVLQDHPLLKLLNKQANPLETGDVFKKRLSAQLLLSKKGVFIEKTYSRGGVLVRLDLLPPDRVQIIPDDENASYVKHFEFTDYNGSIRELKPKYVIWLRDPHPTDPFCGVTPLEAAGLSVDLDVKARTYNISFIDNDGRPGGIVGIDLDGVDANEVERIQKRLAPGAHNAGQLTLVGTGPGGVTYVDTSARPREMAYETLSSTAKNEILSSFGVYESVIGNASERTFNNADREEWNFWDHTELPHLNLIASAFDPELSDDWVIRFDTSGVQALEFPRRQAREEARKEFEAGLITIDEYRDIAGRPRFNVPQSRALWISPQKAPVPANDQDAAALGLAPEPGAGGGLGADPNAALPAAGGDQSAAAAVAEARALELAPTAADDVAMARGQAPLELPSGPALTAADDVAAARAEVTEAAPGDAAGDVARALATTIQPESGPAAEDVEKARAHLETKALPVEGFEVTDTDFDALSMAIQAALTALLARQQGVIIARLRAPKIRKYTRFWEPENENDTRVGDANIDEDRVVSAARWEEETTNTLAPILQQAATTTARRLGQAIAGTDTAPSTAVASALITALYAGQAVAALLGDLAEELRSLQTIPEAELRLEDLERTVGRFYERAGLGWVERIAETCAVSTINGAADAAAESAGPGVVRTWITRQDDRVRPAHKALHGKTLPVGTPYEIDGAQLRYPGDPFAPIALTINCRCRLHYDTGPKE
;
A
#
# COMPACT_ATOMS: atom_id res chain seq x y z
N MET A 1 26.24 19.17 -62.37
CA MET A 1 24.91 19.74 -62.69
C MET A 1 24.65 19.55 -64.18
N PRO A 2 23.45 19.11 -64.62
CA PRO A 2 22.21 19.91 -64.61
C PRO A 2 20.98 19.17 -64.00
N ARG A 3 20.16 19.84 -63.17
CA ARG A 3 18.84 20.48 -63.46
C ARG A 3 17.70 19.52 -63.82
N GLN A 4 16.93 19.15 -62.79
CA GLN A 4 15.61 18.49 -62.87
C GLN A 4 14.52 19.50 -63.28
N PHE A 5 13.68 19.10 -64.23
CA PHE A 5 12.48 19.80 -64.68
C PHE A 5 11.25 19.33 -63.88
N LEU A 6 10.32 20.26 -63.70
CA LEU A 6 9.15 20.29 -62.80
C LEU A 6 8.13 19.14 -63.00
N PRO A 7 7.59 18.55 -61.91
CA PRO A 7 6.54 17.52 -61.94
C PRO A 7 5.09 18.09 -61.97
N THR A 8 4.89 19.37 -62.29
CA THR A 8 3.60 20.05 -62.11
C THR A 8 2.57 19.89 -63.24
N LEU A 9 2.83 19.08 -64.27
CA LEU A 9 1.94 18.97 -65.44
C LEU A 9 1.09 17.69 -65.52
N ARG A 10 1.10 16.82 -64.51
CA ARG A 10 0.27 15.59 -64.52
C ARG A 10 -1.16 15.75 -63.99
N GLY A 11 -1.54 16.93 -63.50
CA GLY A 11 -2.85 17.15 -62.86
C GLY A 11 -4.01 17.60 -63.78
N LEU A 12 -3.78 17.82 -65.08
CA LEU A 12 -4.76 18.49 -65.95
C LEU A 12 -5.65 17.56 -66.79
N LEU A 13 -5.60 16.24 -66.60
CA LEU A 13 -6.37 15.28 -67.44
C LEU A 13 -7.23 14.26 -66.65
N ALA A 14 -7.50 14.49 -65.37
CA ALA A 14 -8.44 13.67 -64.61
C ALA A 14 -9.80 14.39 -64.45
N PRO A 15 -10.94 13.76 -64.80
CA PRO A 15 -12.26 14.36 -64.61
C PRO A 15 -12.56 14.54 -63.11
N ARG A 16 -13.00 15.74 -62.72
CA ARG A 16 -13.41 16.08 -61.35
C ARG A 16 -14.69 15.31 -60.99
N THR A 17 -14.57 14.32 -60.09
CA THR A 17 -15.71 13.77 -59.36
C THR A 17 -16.21 14.79 -58.35
N ALA A 18 -17.52 15.04 -58.37
CA ALA A 18 -18.20 15.95 -57.47
C ALA A 18 -18.48 15.28 -56.12
N GLU A 19 -17.46 15.16 -55.28
CA GLU A 19 -17.61 15.06 -53.81
C GLU A 19 -16.22 15.30 -53.18
N PRO A 20 -16.06 16.25 -52.24
CA PRO A 20 -14.80 16.36 -51.51
C PRO A 20 -14.63 15.09 -50.67
N PRO A 21 -13.44 14.45 -50.66
CA PRO A 21 -13.21 13.32 -49.77
C PRO A 21 -13.42 13.79 -48.33
N SER A 22 -14.17 13.01 -47.55
CA SER A 22 -14.27 13.21 -46.11
C SER A 22 -12.87 13.36 -45.54
N ALA A 23 -12.65 14.38 -44.70
CA ALA A 23 -11.40 14.52 -43.97
C ALA A 23 -11.03 13.16 -43.36
N PRO A 24 -9.77 12.70 -43.48
CA PRO A 24 -9.38 11.47 -42.80
C PRO A 24 -9.76 11.66 -41.34
N ALA A 25 -10.52 10.70 -40.79
CA ALA A 25 -10.76 10.68 -39.36
C ALA A 25 -9.38 10.82 -38.70
N GLU A 26 -9.22 11.78 -37.79
CA GLU A 26 -8.04 11.81 -36.92
C GLU A 26 -8.06 10.52 -36.11
N THR A 27 -7.48 9.45 -36.65
CA THR A 27 -6.99 8.38 -35.83
C THR A 27 -5.76 8.93 -35.15
N LYS A 28 -5.88 9.16 -33.84
CA LYS A 28 -4.73 9.29 -32.94
C LYS A 28 -4.07 7.92 -32.84
N ASP A 29 -3.50 7.47 -33.95
CA ASP A 29 -2.60 6.33 -33.96
C ASP A 29 -1.32 6.83 -33.30
N LEU A 30 -1.16 6.47 -32.03
CA LEU A 30 0.15 6.42 -31.42
C LEU A 30 1.03 5.62 -32.38
N LEU A 31 2.09 6.23 -32.90
CA LEU A 31 3.15 5.59 -33.67
C LEU A 31 3.96 4.63 -32.77
N ALA A 32 3.28 3.68 -32.12
CA ALA A 32 3.83 2.43 -31.66
C ALA A 32 3.59 1.42 -32.79
N GLY A 33 4.52 1.39 -33.75
CA GLY A 33 4.53 0.36 -34.78
C GLY A 33 4.61 -1.02 -34.12
N GLY A 34 3.66 -1.89 -34.46
CA GLY A 34 3.51 -3.22 -33.90
C GLY A 34 2.46 -3.24 -32.78
N VAL A 35 1.50 -4.15 -32.90
CA VAL A 35 0.48 -4.45 -31.88
C VAL A 35 1.19 -4.58 -30.53
N TYR A 36 1.06 -3.56 -29.68
CA TYR A 36 1.60 -3.54 -28.33
C TYR A 36 0.87 -4.62 -27.52
N THR A 37 1.44 -5.83 -27.47
CA THR A 37 1.00 -6.90 -26.57
C THR A 37 1.84 -6.74 -25.31
N SER A 38 1.28 -6.17 -24.26
CA SER A 38 1.98 -5.89 -23.00
C SER A 38 2.68 -7.12 -22.42
N MET A 39 3.64 -6.95 -21.49
CA MET A 39 4.19 -8.06 -20.70
C MET A 39 3.08 -8.88 -20.01
N SER A 40 1.95 -8.22 -19.72
CA SER A 40 0.72 -8.85 -19.23
C SER A 40 0.06 -9.86 -20.19
N TYR A 41 0.42 -9.89 -21.48
CA TYR A 41 -0.12 -10.87 -22.44
C TYR A 41 0.65 -12.21 -22.42
N ALA A 42 1.89 -12.23 -21.93
CA ALA A 42 2.74 -13.42 -21.85
C ALA A 42 2.29 -14.41 -20.75
N GLY A 43 1.44 -13.97 -19.80
CA GLY A 43 0.96 -14.81 -18.67
C GLY A 43 -0.51 -15.25 -18.75
N VAL A 44 -1.34 -14.64 -19.59
CA VAL A 44 -2.82 -14.73 -19.48
C VAL A 44 -3.45 -15.63 -20.56
N THR A 45 -2.70 -16.08 -21.57
CA THR A 45 -3.27 -16.79 -22.73
C THR A 45 -3.22 -18.32 -22.67
N ASN A 46 -2.53 -18.91 -21.69
CA ASN A 46 -2.46 -20.37 -21.58
C ASN A 46 -3.45 -20.92 -20.54
N VAL A 47 -4.37 -21.76 -21.01
CA VAL A 47 -5.36 -22.50 -20.21
C VAL A 47 -4.66 -23.32 -19.12
N TRP A 48 -5.21 -23.26 -17.90
CA TRP A 48 -4.77 -24.04 -16.75
C TRP A 48 -4.56 -25.52 -17.09
N GLY A 49 -3.39 -26.08 -16.74
CA GLY A 49 -3.10 -27.51 -16.86
C GLY A 49 -2.54 -28.00 -18.20
N THR A 50 -2.16 -27.10 -19.12
CA THR A 50 -1.56 -27.48 -20.41
C THR A 50 -0.01 -27.54 -20.30
N PRO A 51 0.67 -28.57 -20.84
CA PRO A 51 2.13 -28.56 -21.00
C PRO A 51 2.57 -27.31 -21.79
N GLY A 52 3.64 -26.63 -21.36
CA GLY A 52 4.18 -25.47 -22.08
C GLY A 52 3.69 -24.10 -21.58
N ARG A 53 3.22 -23.97 -20.34
CA ARG A 53 2.84 -22.66 -19.76
C ARG A 53 3.97 -21.63 -19.82
N ALA A 54 5.21 -22.08 -19.69
CA ALA A 54 6.41 -21.23 -19.82
C ALA A 54 6.77 -20.88 -21.28
N ASP A 55 6.16 -21.50 -22.29
CA ASP A 55 6.45 -21.21 -23.70
C ASP A 55 5.78 -19.92 -24.20
N GLY A 56 4.79 -19.40 -23.47
CA GLY A 56 4.23 -18.06 -23.69
C GLY A 56 5.13 -16.92 -23.20
N TRP A 57 6.21 -17.23 -22.46
CA TRP A 57 7.18 -16.27 -21.95
C TRP A 57 8.28 -16.02 -22.98
N ASP A 58 8.08 -15.04 -23.86
CA ASP A 58 9.09 -14.58 -24.81
C ASP A 58 10.18 -13.76 -24.09
N LEU A 59 11.28 -14.41 -23.72
CA LEU A 59 12.33 -13.80 -22.92
C LEU A 59 13.06 -12.67 -23.65
N GLU A 60 13.26 -12.76 -24.97
CA GLU A 60 13.93 -11.70 -25.74
C GLU A 60 13.14 -10.40 -25.59
N ARG A 61 11.82 -10.50 -25.76
CA ARG A 61 10.92 -9.36 -25.57
C ARG A 61 10.89 -8.88 -24.12
N VAL A 62 10.80 -9.79 -23.15
CA VAL A 62 10.80 -9.47 -21.71
C VAL A 62 12.10 -8.77 -21.30
N ILE A 63 13.24 -9.14 -21.87
CA ILE A 63 14.52 -8.48 -21.61
C ILE A 63 14.49 -7.06 -22.19
N ILE A 64 14.10 -6.89 -23.44
CA ILE A 64 14.09 -5.57 -24.09
C ILE A 64 13.10 -4.62 -23.39
N GLU A 65 11.87 -5.06 -23.15
CA GLU A 65 10.81 -4.21 -22.58
C GLU A 65 10.93 -4.09 -21.06
N GLY A 66 11.20 -5.20 -20.37
CA GLY A 66 11.15 -5.30 -18.91
C GLY A 66 12.47 -5.01 -18.19
N TYR A 67 13.62 -5.28 -18.82
CA TYR A 67 14.94 -5.08 -18.22
C TYR A 67 15.71 -3.91 -18.83
N GLU A 68 15.86 -3.84 -20.15
CA GLU A 68 16.69 -2.81 -20.81
C GLU A 68 16.02 -1.42 -20.83
N ARG A 69 14.68 -1.36 -20.94
CA ARG A 69 13.92 -0.10 -20.93
C ARG A 69 13.55 0.38 -19.52
N SER A 70 13.46 -0.52 -18.55
CA SER A 70 13.11 -0.19 -17.16
C SER A 70 14.35 0.00 -16.30
N ILE A 71 14.57 1.24 -15.85
CA ILE A 71 15.71 1.61 -15.01
C ILE A 71 15.67 0.86 -13.68
N TRP A 72 14.50 0.75 -13.07
CA TRP A 72 14.32 0.13 -11.76
C TRP A 72 14.55 -1.37 -11.81
N THR A 73 14.00 -2.06 -12.81
CA THR A 73 14.26 -3.50 -13.02
C THR A 73 15.74 -3.76 -13.25
N PHE A 74 16.38 -2.98 -14.13
CA PHE A 74 17.82 -3.08 -14.40
C PHE A 74 18.62 -2.96 -13.11
N LYS A 75 18.33 -1.93 -12.29
CA LYS A 75 19.02 -1.68 -11.04
C LYS A 75 18.78 -2.75 -9.99
N SER A 76 17.58 -3.28 -9.85
CA SER A 76 17.29 -4.36 -8.91
C SER A 76 18.04 -5.63 -9.24
N VAL A 77 18.01 -6.05 -10.51
CA VAL A 77 18.75 -7.23 -10.99
C VAL A 77 20.26 -7.01 -10.89
N GLU A 78 20.75 -5.81 -11.20
CA GLU A 78 22.17 -5.47 -11.04
C GLU A 78 22.60 -5.51 -9.56
N ALA A 79 21.77 -5.03 -8.63
CA ALA A 79 22.07 -5.07 -7.20
C ALA A 79 22.25 -6.52 -6.71
N ILE A 80 21.28 -7.39 -7.01
CA ILE A 80 21.32 -8.81 -6.60
C ILE A 80 22.45 -9.57 -7.32
N SER A 81 22.52 -9.50 -8.64
CA SER A 81 23.48 -10.29 -9.42
C SER A 81 24.94 -9.91 -9.17
N LYS A 82 25.22 -8.65 -8.81
CA LYS A 82 26.56 -8.20 -8.48
C LYS A 82 27.07 -8.83 -7.18
N HIS A 83 26.25 -8.93 -6.15
CA HIS A 83 26.63 -9.55 -4.88
C HIS A 83 26.98 -11.03 -5.09
N ALA A 84 26.12 -11.79 -5.76
CA ALA A 84 26.41 -13.17 -6.17
C ALA A 84 27.71 -13.35 -6.97
N SER A 85 28.07 -12.37 -7.80
CA SER A 85 29.32 -12.41 -8.57
C SER A 85 30.57 -12.20 -7.70
N THR A 86 30.49 -11.32 -6.70
CA THR A 86 31.64 -10.91 -5.89
C THR A 86 32.03 -11.93 -4.81
N LEU A 87 31.10 -12.76 -4.38
CA LEU A 87 31.34 -13.71 -3.29
C LEU A 87 32.05 -14.97 -3.81
N PRO A 88 33.14 -15.42 -3.17
CA PRO A 88 33.76 -16.68 -3.51
C PRO A 88 32.93 -17.85 -2.97
N VAL A 89 32.94 -18.95 -3.72
CA VAL A 89 32.24 -20.18 -3.36
C VAL A 89 33.17 -21.09 -2.58
N GLN A 90 32.67 -21.72 -1.52
CA GLN A 90 33.38 -22.69 -0.70
C GLN A 90 32.56 -23.98 -0.60
N ILE A 91 33.25 -25.10 -0.46
CA ILE A 91 32.65 -26.41 -0.19
C ILE A 91 33.19 -26.88 1.15
N GLY A 92 32.31 -27.34 2.03
CA GLY A 92 32.74 -27.84 3.33
C GLY A 92 31.71 -28.73 4.01
N ARG A 93 32.11 -29.26 5.16
CA ARG A 93 31.30 -30.12 6.03
C ARG A 93 31.37 -29.61 7.46
N GLY A 94 30.22 -29.66 8.13
CA GLY A 94 30.09 -29.24 9.53
C GLY A 94 30.38 -27.75 9.72
N GLY A 95 30.20 -27.26 10.94
CA GLY A 95 30.35 -25.83 11.26
C GLY A 95 29.03 -25.07 11.33
N ASP A 96 29.15 -23.81 11.70
CA ASP A 96 28.03 -22.90 11.94
C ASP A 96 27.53 -22.29 10.61
N GLU A 97 26.49 -21.45 10.63
CA GLU A 97 26.04 -20.71 9.44
C GLU A 97 27.15 -19.86 8.78
N ARG A 98 28.24 -19.58 9.52
CA ARG A 98 29.30 -18.62 9.15
C ARG A 98 30.49 -19.22 8.43
N GLN A 99 30.93 -20.41 8.82
CA GLN A 99 32.17 -21.03 8.33
C GLN A 99 32.04 -22.54 8.46
N PHE A 100 32.52 -23.25 7.45
CA PHE A 100 32.65 -24.69 7.55
C PHE A 100 33.78 -25.05 8.53
N GLU A 101 33.55 -26.09 9.33
CA GLU A 101 34.57 -26.65 10.22
C GLU A 101 35.68 -27.35 9.40
N GLU A 102 35.29 -28.01 8.32
CA GLU A 102 36.20 -28.59 7.34
C GLU A 102 35.92 -28.01 5.94
N VAL A 103 36.91 -27.34 5.34
CA VAL A 103 36.80 -26.74 4.01
C VAL A 103 37.63 -27.53 3.00
N LEU A 104 36.99 -27.94 1.90
CA LEU A 104 37.65 -28.59 0.78
C LEU A 104 38.36 -27.53 -0.09
N GLN A 105 39.69 -27.61 -0.17
CA GLN A 105 40.49 -26.62 -0.91
C GLN A 105 40.62 -26.95 -2.40
N ASP A 106 40.60 -28.24 -2.76
CA ASP A 106 40.90 -28.72 -4.12
C ASP A 106 39.75 -29.52 -4.71
N HIS A 107 38.71 -28.83 -5.18
CA HIS A 107 37.63 -29.43 -5.98
C HIS A 107 37.56 -28.80 -7.39
N PRO A 108 37.32 -29.59 -8.46
CA PRO A 108 37.18 -29.05 -9.82
C PRO A 108 36.11 -27.96 -9.93
N LEU A 109 34.98 -28.10 -9.22
CA LEU A 109 33.90 -27.12 -9.21
C LEU A 109 34.35 -25.76 -8.65
N LEU A 110 35.18 -25.73 -7.60
CA LEU A 110 35.72 -24.48 -7.04
C LEU A 110 36.60 -23.75 -8.05
N LYS A 111 37.38 -24.49 -8.85
CA LYS A 111 38.20 -23.90 -9.92
C LYS A 111 37.32 -23.27 -11.00
N LEU A 112 36.20 -23.89 -11.33
CA LEU A 112 35.27 -23.37 -12.34
C LEU A 112 34.49 -22.14 -11.84
N LEU A 113 33.95 -22.18 -10.62
CA LEU A 113 33.12 -21.11 -10.08
C LEU A 113 33.92 -19.90 -9.57
N ASN A 114 35.17 -20.10 -9.10
CA ASN A 114 36.01 -19.00 -8.58
C ASN A 114 37.08 -18.50 -9.55
N LYS A 115 37.42 -19.24 -10.62
CA LYS A 115 38.41 -18.78 -11.62
C LYS A 115 37.81 -18.66 -13.00
N GLN A 116 37.53 -19.79 -13.66
CA GLN A 116 37.11 -19.80 -15.05
C GLN A 116 36.08 -20.90 -15.32
N ALA A 117 34.84 -20.51 -15.62
CA ALA A 117 33.75 -21.44 -15.86
C ALA A 117 33.76 -21.97 -17.31
N ASN A 118 34.02 -21.07 -18.27
CA ASN A 118 34.09 -21.40 -19.69
C ASN A 118 35.18 -20.56 -20.40
N PRO A 119 35.51 -20.84 -21.67
CA PRO A 119 36.53 -20.11 -22.40
C PRO A 119 36.25 -18.61 -22.57
N LEU A 120 34.99 -18.18 -22.44
CA LEU A 120 34.56 -16.81 -22.67
C LEU A 120 34.39 -16.00 -21.37
N GLU A 121 34.12 -16.67 -20.25
CA GLU A 121 33.68 -16.06 -19.00
C GLU A 121 34.50 -16.56 -17.81
N THR A 122 34.86 -15.60 -16.96
CA THR A 122 35.38 -15.90 -15.63
C THR A 122 34.27 -16.42 -14.72
N GLY A 123 34.65 -17.05 -13.61
CA GLY A 123 33.69 -17.53 -12.61
C GLY A 123 32.73 -16.44 -12.12
N ASP A 124 33.23 -15.22 -11.92
CA ASP A 124 32.42 -14.08 -11.45
C ASP A 124 31.39 -13.62 -12.50
N VAL A 125 31.80 -13.50 -13.76
CA VAL A 125 30.88 -13.14 -14.87
C VAL A 125 29.83 -14.22 -15.04
N PHE A 126 30.21 -15.50 -14.94
CA PHE A 126 29.28 -16.62 -14.98
C PHE A 126 28.25 -16.55 -13.85
N LYS A 127 28.68 -16.35 -12.59
CA LYS A 127 27.78 -16.19 -11.43
C LYS A 127 26.82 -15.01 -11.60
N LYS A 128 27.33 -13.88 -12.11
CA LYS A 128 26.50 -12.70 -12.40
C LYS A 128 25.40 -13.04 -13.42
N ARG A 129 25.77 -13.67 -14.53
CA ARG A 129 24.83 -14.03 -15.60
C ARG A 129 23.84 -15.10 -15.16
N LEU A 130 24.28 -16.09 -14.38
CA LEU A 130 23.45 -17.12 -13.75
C LEU A 130 22.38 -16.48 -12.86
N SER A 131 22.79 -15.59 -11.96
CA SER A 131 21.89 -14.85 -11.08
C SER A 131 20.87 -14.00 -11.87
N ALA A 132 21.33 -13.28 -12.90
CA ALA A 132 20.45 -12.47 -13.74
C ALA A 132 19.42 -13.32 -14.51
N GLN A 133 19.82 -14.45 -15.10
CA GLN A 133 18.89 -15.33 -15.83
C GLN A 133 17.84 -15.95 -14.91
N LEU A 134 18.21 -16.27 -13.67
CA LEU A 134 17.28 -16.81 -12.67
C LEU A 134 16.17 -15.82 -12.30
N LEU A 135 16.51 -14.53 -12.20
CA LEU A 135 15.54 -13.47 -11.88
C LEU A 135 14.63 -13.08 -13.07
N LEU A 136 15.06 -13.38 -14.30
CA LEU A 136 14.37 -12.95 -15.53
C LEU A 136 13.59 -14.07 -16.24
N SER A 137 14.02 -15.33 -16.12
CA SER A 137 13.47 -16.45 -16.90
C SER A 137 12.54 -17.35 -16.11
N LYS A 138 11.30 -17.49 -16.59
CA LYS A 138 10.29 -18.40 -16.04
C LYS A 138 10.62 -19.87 -16.26
N LYS A 139 11.35 -20.22 -17.31
CA LYS A 139 11.83 -21.60 -17.54
C LYS A 139 12.95 -21.99 -16.57
N GLY A 140 13.51 -21.02 -15.84
CA GLY A 140 14.70 -21.19 -15.03
C GLY A 140 15.97 -21.12 -15.85
N VAL A 141 17.05 -21.61 -15.25
CA VAL A 141 18.39 -21.57 -15.80
C VAL A 141 18.90 -22.98 -16.06
N PHE A 142 19.55 -23.15 -17.21
CA PHE A 142 20.11 -24.41 -17.65
C PHE A 142 21.63 -24.31 -17.75
N ILE A 143 22.32 -25.17 -17.01
CA ILE A 143 23.78 -25.21 -16.99
C ILE A 143 24.22 -26.55 -17.61
N GLU A 144 24.85 -26.49 -18.78
CA GLU A 144 25.47 -27.65 -19.43
C GLU A 144 26.82 -27.97 -18.76
N LYS A 145 26.97 -29.21 -18.31
CA LYS A 145 28.18 -29.75 -17.69
C LYS A 145 28.97 -30.54 -18.73
N THR A 146 30.19 -30.08 -19.02
CA THR A 146 31.12 -30.82 -19.87
C THR A 146 32.17 -31.52 -19.03
N TYR A 147 32.26 -32.85 -19.18
CA TYR A 147 33.26 -33.68 -18.52
C TYR A 147 34.41 -34.04 -19.48
N SER A 148 35.62 -34.17 -18.93
CA SER A 148 36.77 -34.74 -19.63
C SER A 148 36.57 -36.24 -19.88
N ARG A 149 37.39 -36.83 -20.77
CA ARG A 149 37.47 -38.29 -20.95
C ARG A 149 37.78 -39.04 -19.64
N GLY A 150 38.43 -38.38 -18.68
CA GLY A 150 38.69 -38.92 -17.35
C GLY A 150 37.57 -38.71 -16.31
N GLY A 151 36.39 -38.23 -16.71
CA GLY A 151 35.24 -38.04 -15.82
C GLY A 151 35.28 -36.80 -14.92
N VAL A 152 36.32 -35.95 -15.03
CA VAL A 152 36.42 -34.69 -14.28
C VAL A 152 35.61 -33.59 -14.97
N LEU A 153 34.87 -32.79 -14.22
CA LEU A 153 34.15 -31.61 -14.73
C LEU A 153 35.15 -30.52 -15.17
N VAL A 154 35.06 -30.10 -16.44
CA VAL A 154 36.02 -29.16 -17.06
C VAL A 154 35.40 -27.82 -17.41
N ARG A 155 34.09 -27.78 -17.69
CA ARG A 155 33.43 -26.57 -18.19
C ARG A 155 31.95 -26.54 -17.80
N LEU A 156 31.49 -25.34 -17.46
CA LEU A 156 30.09 -25.00 -17.20
C LEU A 156 29.64 -23.95 -18.22
N ASP A 157 28.66 -24.31 -19.04
CA ASP A 157 28.08 -23.40 -20.03
C ASP A 157 26.64 -23.07 -19.66
N LEU A 158 26.33 -21.78 -19.62
CA LEU A 158 24.96 -21.31 -19.40
C LEU A 158 24.21 -21.29 -20.73
N LEU A 159 23.18 -22.11 -20.85
CA LEU A 159 22.36 -22.18 -22.06
C LEU A 159 21.26 -21.10 -22.02
N PRO A 160 21.01 -20.38 -23.13
CA PRO A 160 19.87 -19.48 -23.23
C PRO A 160 18.54 -20.24 -23.06
N PRO A 161 17.68 -19.86 -22.11
CA PRO A 161 16.49 -20.64 -21.79
C PRO A 161 15.43 -20.66 -22.91
N ASP A 162 15.40 -19.68 -23.81
CA ASP A 162 14.48 -19.68 -24.98
C ASP A 162 14.72 -20.83 -25.95
N ARG A 163 15.96 -21.31 -25.99
CA ARG A 163 16.41 -22.34 -26.93
C ARG A 163 16.42 -23.73 -26.32
N VAL A 164 16.00 -23.84 -25.06
CA VAL A 164 15.90 -25.09 -24.34
C VAL A 164 14.43 -25.45 -24.19
N GLN A 165 14.07 -26.63 -24.69
CA GLN A 165 12.77 -27.24 -24.43
C GLN A 165 12.92 -28.39 -23.44
N ILE A 166 11.99 -28.46 -22.49
CA ILE A 166 11.93 -29.51 -21.49
C ILE A 166 10.93 -30.55 -22.00
N ILE A 167 11.37 -31.78 -22.19
CA ILE A 167 10.48 -32.86 -22.62
C ILE A 167 10.09 -33.70 -21.40
N PRO A 168 8.81 -33.66 -21.00
CA PRO A 168 8.32 -34.50 -19.90
C PRO A 168 8.41 -35.98 -20.30
N ASP A 169 8.61 -36.85 -19.32
CA ASP A 169 8.62 -38.29 -19.53
C ASP A 169 7.24 -38.87 -19.17
N ASP A 170 6.49 -39.29 -20.18
CA ASP A 170 5.16 -39.89 -20.01
C ASP A 170 5.23 -41.39 -19.61
N GLU A 171 6.41 -42.03 -19.70
CA GLU A 171 6.53 -43.49 -19.61
C GLU A 171 7.19 -44.00 -18.32
N ASN A 172 8.09 -43.23 -17.70
CA ASN A 172 9.08 -43.80 -16.76
C ASN A 172 9.16 -43.13 -15.38
N ALA A 173 8.05 -42.56 -14.87
CA ALA A 173 7.90 -41.97 -13.52
C ALA A 173 8.96 -40.92 -13.10
N SER A 174 9.94 -40.63 -13.95
CA SER A 174 10.89 -39.51 -13.86
C SER A 174 10.18 -38.30 -14.43
N TYR A 175 10.28 -37.13 -13.82
CA TYR A 175 9.53 -35.95 -14.32
C TYR A 175 10.05 -35.43 -15.68
N VAL A 176 11.31 -35.68 -16.05
CA VAL A 176 11.96 -35.15 -17.27
C VAL A 176 12.73 -36.24 -18.01
N LYS A 177 12.49 -36.37 -19.32
CA LYS A 177 13.14 -37.37 -20.19
C LYS A 177 14.51 -36.88 -20.69
N HIS A 178 14.52 -35.73 -21.35
CA HIS A 178 15.71 -35.03 -21.83
C HIS A 178 15.39 -33.55 -22.09
N PHE A 179 16.46 -32.76 -22.26
CA PHE A 179 16.37 -31.36 -22.70
C PHE A 179 16.77 -31.28 -24.16
N GLU A 180 16.02 -30.55 -24.96
CA GLU A 180 16.37 -30.26 -26.36
C GLU A 180 16.90 -28.85 -26.46
N PHE A 181 18.17 -28.72 -26.85
CA PHE A 181 18.81 -27.43 -27.07
C PHE A 181 18.96 -27.15 -28.57
N THR A 182 18.44 -26.01 -29.02
CA THR A 182 18.59 -25.57 -30.41
C THR A 182 19.82 -24.67 -30.55
N ASP A 183 20.84 -25.16 -31.26
CA ASP A 183 22.04 -24.36 -31.58
C ASP A 183 21.68 -23.18 -32.50
N TYR A 184 22.58 -22.19 -32.60
CA TYR A 184 22.43 -21.06 -33.55
C TYR A 184 22.26 -21.50 -35.02
N ASN A 185 22.71 -22.71 -35.36
CA ASN A 185 22.61 -23.28 -36.70
C ASN A 185 21.28 -24.02 -36.95
N GLY A 186 20.37 -24.03 -35.97
CA GLY A 186 19.08 -24.73 -36.07
C GLY A 186 19.14 -26.24 -35.84
N SER A 187 20.30 -26.78 -35.49
CA SER A 187 20.45 -28.19 -35.09
C SER A 187 19.95 -28.40 -33.67
N ILE A 188 19.11 -29.41 -33.47
CA ILE A 188 18.61 -29.80 -32.15
C ILE A 188 19.59 -30.81 -31.52
N ARG A 189 20.07 -30.49 -30.31
CA ARG A 189 20.93 -31.34 -29.49
C ARG A 189 20.12 -31.89 -28.32
N GLU A 190 20.02 -33.22 -28.24
CA GLU A 190 19.43 -33.90 -27.08
C GLU A 190 20.43 -33.98 -25.93
N LEU A 191 20.11 -33.33 -24.81
CA LEU A 191 20.91 -33.30 -23.59
C LEU A 191 20.21 -34.14 -22.51
N LYS A 192 20.91 -35.16 -22.01
CA LYS A 192 20.38 -35.99 -20.91
C LYS A 192 20.38 -35.19 -19.59
N PRO A 193 19.42 -35.44 -18.68
CA PRO A 193 19.34 -34.72 -17.40
C PRO A 193 20.63 -34.79 -16.57
N LYS A 194 21.40 -35.88 -16.69
CA LYS A 194 22.71 -36.01 -16.02
C LYS A 194 23.70 -34.89 -16.39
N TYR A 195 23.64 -34.35 -17.60
CA TYR A 195 24.57 -33.33 -18.10
C TYR A 195 24.05 -31.90 -17.96
N VAL A 196 22.84 -31.71 -17.43
CA VAL A 196 22.22 -30.39 -17.29
C VAL A 196 21.80 -30.18 -15.85
N ILE A 197 22.29 -29.11 -15.22
CA ILE A 197 21.71 -28.63 -13.97
C ILE A 197 20.59 -27.66 -14.35
N TRP A 198 19.38 -27.94 -13.87
CA TRP A 198 18.22 -27.09 -14.06
C TRP A 198 17.86 -26.42 -12.74
N LEU A 199 17.98 -25.10 -12.69
CA LEU A 199 17.75 -24.28 -11.50
C LEU A 199 16.55 -23.36 -11.71
N ARG A 200 15.64 -23.31 -10.74
CA ARG A 200 14.48 -22.40 -10.75
C ARG A 200 13.92 -22.21 -9.34
N ASP A 201 13.27 -21.09 -9.12
CA ASP A 201 12.38 -20.89 -7.97
C ASP A 201 11.06 -21.64 -8.23
N PRO A 202 10.63 -22.61 -7.41
CA PRO A 202 9.48 -23.45 -7.72
C PRO A 202 8.15 -22.70 -7.85
N HIS A 203 7.44 -22.92 -8.96
CA HIS A 203 6.06 -22.48 -9.10
C HIS A 203 5.13 -23.41 -8.28
N PRO A 204 4.13 -22.86 -7.55
CA PRO A 204 3.28 -23.65 -6.66
C PRO A 204 2.42 -24.71 -7.36
N THR A 205 2.07 -24.49 -8.63
CA THR A 205 1.14 -25.35 -9.38
C THR A 205 1.73 -26.08 -10.59
N ASP A 206 2.90 -25.66 -11.09
CA ASP A 206 3.49 -26.21 -12.32
C ASP A 206 4.94 -26.65 -12.04
N PRO A 207 5.23 -27.96 -12.06
CA PRO A 207 6.59 -28.46 -11.84
C PRO A 207 7.58 -28.10 -12.96
N PHE A 208 7.10 -27.70 -14.14
CA PHE A 208 7.93 -27.44 -15.32
C PHE A 208 8.32 -25.97 -15.49
N CYS A 209 7.78 -25.08 -14.65
CA CYS A 209 8.13 -23.67 -14.66
C CYS A 209 8.55 -23.17 -13.27
N GLY A 210 9.26 -22.06 -13.25
CA GLY A 210 9.53 -21.30 -12.05
C GLY A 210 8.63 -20.08 -11.92
N VAL A 211 8.81 -19.35 -10.81
CA VAL A 211 8.31 -17.98 -10.62
C VAL A 211 9.46 -17.00 -10.74
N THR A 212 9.20 -15.80 -11.25
CA THR A 212 10.18 -14.72 -11.28
C THR A 212 9.60 -13.45 -10.66
N PRO A 213 10.40 -12.65 -9.94
CA PRO A 213 9.97 -11.34 -9.45
C PRO A 213 9.50 -10.42 -10.58
N LEU A 214 10.09 -10.57 -11.77
CA LEU A 214 9.71 -9.80 -12.96
C LEU A 214 8.30 -10.13 -13.46
N GLU A 215 7.85 -11.39 -13.33
CA GLU A 215 6.46 -11.76 -13.66
C GLU A 215 5.46 -11.04 -12.75
N ALA A 216 5.74 -10.98 -11.44
CA ALA A 216 4.89 -10.27 -10.48
C ALA A 216 4.90 -8.74 -10.72
N ALA A 217 6.06 -8.17 -11.02
CA ALA A 217 6.23 -6.74 -11.28
C ALA A 217 5.78 -6.29 -12.68
N GLY A 218 5.39 -7.22 -13.56
CA GLY A 218 5.20 -6.95 -14.99
C GLY A 218 4.24 -5.80 -15.31
N LEU A 219 3.13 -5.69 -14.57
CA LEU A 219 2.17 -4.58 -14.73
C LEU A 219 2.77 -3.24 -14.31
N SER A 220 3.50 -3.19 -13.21
CA SER A 220 4.15 -1.98 -12.70
C SER A 220 5.27 -1.51 -13.64
N VAL A 221 6.03 -2.46 -14.20
CA VAL A 221 7.05 -2.18 -15.23
C VAL A 221 6.41 -1.63 -16.49
N ASP A 222 5.33 -2.26 -16.99
CA ASP A 222 4.58 -1.78 -18.15
C ASP A 222 4.04 -0.35 -17.91
N LEU A 223 3.51 -0.09 -16.72
CA LEU A 223 3.00 1.23 -16.35
C LEU A 223 4.10 2.29 -16.32
N ASP A 224 5.27 2.02 -15.72
CA ASP A 224 6.39 2.96 -15.69
C ASP A 224 6.91 3.25 -17.11
N VAL A 225 7.13 2.22 -17.93
CA VAL A 225 7.63 2.37 -19.31
C VAL A 225 6.61 3.14 -20.16
N LYS A 226 5.31 2.81 -20.06
CA LYS A 226 4.25 3.53 -20.78
C LYS A 226 4.12 4.97 -20.30
N ALA A 227 4.20 5.21 -19.00
CA ALA A 227 4.10 6.56 -18.45
C ALA A 227 5.25 7.44 -18.98
N ARG A 228 6.49 6.91 -18.98
CA ARG A 228 7.65 7.61 -19.54
C ARG A 228 7.50 7.84 -21.03
N THR A 229 7.12 6.81 -21.78
CA THR A 229 6.93 6.91 -23.24
C THR A 229 5.81 7.89 -23.58
N TYR A 230 4.72 7.86 -22.81
CA TYR A 230 3.64 8.82 -22.91
C TYR A 230 4.14 10.23 -22.61
N ASN A 231 4.94 10.43 -21.56
CA ASN A 231 5.47 11.73 -21.19
C ASN A 231 6.46 12.27 -22.24
N ILE A 232 7.33 11.43 -22.78
CA ILE A 232 8.22 11.77 -23.90
C ILE A 232 7.38 12.16 -25.12
N SER A 233 6.44 11.31 -25.52
CA SER A 233 5.56 11.56 -26.66
C SER A 233 4.69 12.80 -26.44
N PHE A 234 4.32 13.07 -25.20
CA PHE A 234 3.63 14.29 -24.81
C PHE A 234 4.58 15.47 -25.02
N ILE A 235 5.77 15.51 -24.40
CA ILE A 235 6.72 16.62 -24.60
C ILE A 235 7.06 16.85 -26.09
N ASP A 236 7.21 15.77 -26.87
CA ASP A 236 7.57 15.84 -28.29
C ASP A 236 6.39 16.25 -29.19
N ASN A 237 5.15 15.82 -28.89
CA ASN A 237 3.97 16.04 -29.72
C ASN A 237 2.94 17.01 -29.13
N ASP A 238 3.14 17.52 -27.92
CA ASP A 238 2.23 18.45 -27.26
C ASP A 238 2.30 19.81 -27.97
N GLY A 239 1.49 19.92 -29.01
CA GLY A 239 1.16 21.17 -29.71
C GLY A 239 0.02 21.92 -29.03
N ARG A 240 -0.15 21.77 -27.70
CA ARG A 240 -1.13 22.56 -26.97
C ARG A 240 -0.78 24.03 -27.12
N PRO A 241 -1.75 24.87 -27.49
CA PRO A 241 -1.51 26.29 -27.47
C PRO A 241 -1.17 26.70 -26.04
N GLY A 242 -0.08 27.44 -25.82
CA GLY A 242 0.30 28.00 -24.52
C GLY A 242 -0.73 28.96 -23.96
N GLY A 243 -1.63 29.42 -24.83
CA GLY A 243 -2.87 30.08 -24.49
C GLY A 243 -3.69 30.34 -25.74
N ILE A 244 -4.99 30.52 -25.55
CA ILE A 244 -5.90 30.92 -26.62
C ILE A 244 -6.10 32.42 -26.52
N VAL A 245 -5.82 33.14 -27.61
CA VAL A 245 -6.08 34.58 -27.72
C VAL A 245 -7.37 34.76 -28.51
N GLY A 246 -8.44 35.16 -27.83
CA GLY A 246 -9.67 35.63 -28.46
C GLY A 246 -9.46 37.01 -29.05
N ILE A 247 -9.71 37.25 -30.34
CA ILE A 247 -9.82 38.61 -30.90
C ILE A 247 -11.12 38.78 -31.68
N ASP A 248 -11.62 40.01 -31.72
CA ASP A 248 -12.76 40.40 -32.55
C ASP A 248 -12.32 40.46 -34.03
N LEU A 249 -13.02 39.72 -34.90
CA LEU A 249 -12.69 39.56 -36.32
C LEU A 249 -13.58 40.39 -37.24
N ASP A 250 -14.54 41.16 -36.70
CA ASP A 250 -15.43 41.98 -37.51
C ASP A 250 -14.66 43.12 -38.22
N GLY A 251 -14.53 42.99 -39.55
CA GLY A 251 -13.85 43.96 -40.41
C GLY A 251 -12.35 43.74 -40.63
N VAL A 252 -11.79 42.63 -40.15
CA VAL A 252 -10.35 42.30 -40.32
C VAL A 252 -10.15 41.46 -41.59
N ASP A 253 -9.26 41.90 -42.49
CA ASP A 253 -8.94 41.18 -43.73
C ASP A 253 -8.25 39.83 -43.47
N ALA A 254 -8.51 38.83 -44.31
CA ALA A 254 -7.94 37.48 -44.18
C ALA A 254 -6.40 37.50 -44.19
N ASN A 255 -5.79 38.44 -44.93
CA ASN A 255 -4.34 38.63 -44.93
C ASN A 255 -3.81 39.25 -43.63
N GLU A 256 -4.62 40.05 -42.93
CA GLU A 256 -4.28 40.66 -41.65
C GLU A 256 -4.25 39.60 -40.55
N VAL A 257 -5.24 38.69 -40.56
CA VAL A 257 -5.30 37.50 -39.68
C VAL A 257 -4.11 36.58 -39.91
N GLU A 258 -3.79 36.26 -41.17
CA GLU A 258 -2.65 35.42 -41.52
C GLU A 258 -1.32 36.07 -41.08
N ARG A 259 -1.19 37.39 -41.21
CA ARG A 259 -0.01 38.15 -40.75
C ARG A 259 0.09 38.19 -39.21
N ILE A 260 -1.02 38.29 -38.49
CA ILE A 260 -1.08 38.22 -37.03
C ILE A 260 -0.69 36.81 -36.56
N GLN A 261 -1.27 35.78 -37.18
CA GLN A 261 -0.96 34.38 -36.90
C GLN A 261 0.52 34.07 -37.20
N LYS A 262 1.08 34.61 -38.28
CA LYS A 262 2.49 34.46 -38.65
C LYS A 262 3.46 35.26 -37.77
N ARG A 263 2.98 36.30 -37.08
CA ARG A 263 3.73 37.04 -36.03
C ARG A 263 3.64 36.36 -34.67
N LEU A 264 2.53 35.67 -34.39
CA LEU A 264 2.28 34.90 -33.17
C LEU A 264 2.82 33.46 -33.23
N ALA A 265 3.22 32.98 -34.40
CA ALA A 265 3.84 31.68 -34.59
C ALA A 265 5.38 31.79 -34.54
N PRO A 266 6.06 31.38 -33.46
CA PRO A 266 7.49 31.16 -33.49
C PRO A 266 7.81 29.75 -34.04
N GLY A 267 8.84 29.61 -34.86
CA GLY A 267 9.51 28.32 -35.08
C GLY A 267 10.44 27.99 -33.90
N ALA A 268 10.88 26.75 -33.63
CA ALA A 268 10.84 25.50 -34.39
C ALA A 268 10.53 24.25 -33.50
N HIS A 269 9.97 24.41 -32.29
CA HIS A 269 9.79 23.30 -31.31
C HIS A 269 8.42 23.23 -30.61
N ASN A 270 7.38 23.86 -31.18
CA ASN A 270 5.93 23.75 -30.89
C ASN A 270 5.37 23.75 -29.45
N ALA A 271 6.18 23.89 -28.40
CA ALA A 271 5.67 24.21 -27.07
C ALA A 271 5.26 25.69 -27.00
N GLY A 272 4.01 25.96 -26.62
CA GLY A 272 3.53 27.32 -26.31
C GLY A 272 2.98 28.12 -27.49
N GLN A 273 2.49 27.49 -28.56
CA GLN A 273 1.84 28.23 -29.65
C GLN A 273 0.66 29.05 -29.13
N LEU A 274 0.46 30.29 -29.57
CA LEU A 274 -0.75 31.04 -29.22
C LEU A 274 -1.75 30.85 -30.36
N THR A 275 -2.85 30.13 -30.09
CA THR A 275 -3.90 29.92 -31.08
C THR A 275 -4.91 31.05 -31.00
N LEU A 276 -5.15 31.67 -32.14
CA LEU A 276 -6.13 32.72 -32.29
C LEU A 276 -7.51 32.09 -32.51
N VAL A 277 -8.49 32.42 -31.66
CA VAL A 277 -9.88 31.96 -31.82
C VAL A 277 -10.78 33.20 -31.95
N GLY A 278 -11.62 33.25 -32.97
CA GLY A 278 -12.58 34.34 -33.12
C GLY A 278 -13.67 34.25 -32.06
N THR A 279 -13.62 35.13 -31.06
CA THR A 279 -14.72 35.32 -30.10
C THR A 279 -15.49 36.56 -30.52
N GLY A 280 -16.83 36.46 -30.58
CA GLY A 280 -17.73 37.53 -30.98
C GLY A 280 -17.55 38.85 -30.18
N PRO A 281 -18.35 39.88 -30.47
CA PRO A 281 -17.99 41.27 -30.24
C PRO A 281 -17.73 41.55 -28.76
N GLY A 282 -16.48 41.88 -28.42
CA GLY A 282 -16.08 42.27 -27.07
C GLY A 282 -14.74 41.72 -26.58
N GLY A 283 -13.64 42.34 -27.01
CA GLY A 283 -12.36 42.36 -26.29
C GLY A 283 -11.45 41.14 -26.44
N VAL A 284 -10.14 41.39 -26.27
CA VAL A 284 -9.11 40.35 -26.35
C VAL A 284 -9.10 39.53 -25.07
N THR A 285 -9.39 38.23 -25.15
CA THR A 285 -9.43 37.33 -24.00
C THR A 285 -8.31 36.30 -24.09
N TYR A 286 -7.49 36.19 -23.04
CA TYR A 286 -6.44 35.17 -22.95
C TYR A 286 -6.88 34.07 -21.99
N VAL A 287 -6.93 32.83 -22.46
CA VAL A 287 -7.19 31.65 -21.62
C VAL A 287 -5.94 30.79 -21.57
N ASP A 288 -5.41 30.62 -20.35
CA ASP A 288 -4.29 29.73 -20.06
C ASP A 288 -4.80 28.27 -19.93
N THR A 289 -4.22 27.38 -20.72
CA THR A 289 -4.56 25.94 -20.81
C THR A 289 -3.66 25.05 -19.93
N SER A 290 -2.82 25.61 -19.05
CA SER A 290 -1.77 24.88 -18.33
C SER A 290 -2.24 23.93 -17.19
N ALA A 291 -2.41 22.66 -17.57
CA ALA A 291 -1.89 21.39 -17.04
C ALA A 291 -1.57 21.09 -15.54
N ARG A 292 -1.89 21.90 -14.53
CA ARG A 292 -1.45 21.61 -13.13
C ARG A 292 -1.87 20.24 -12.53
N PRO A 293 -3.10 19.72 -12.72
CA PRO A 293 -3.51 18.46 -12.07
C PRO A 293 -2.87 17.20 -12.66
N ARG A 294 -2.37 17.26 -13.90
CA ARG A 294 -1.90 16.07 -14.63
C ARG A 294 -0.42 15.78 -14.40
N GLU A 295 0.37 16.82 -14.16
CA GLU A 295 1.79 16.69 -13.82
C GLU A 295 1.97 16.01 -12.45
N MET A 296 1.15 16.39 -11.46
CA MET A 296 1.12 15.71 -10.16
C MET A 296 0.76 14.22 -10.27
N ALA A 297 -0.10 13.85 -11.24
CA ALA A 297 -0.47 12.45 -11.45
C ALA A 297 0.67 11.59 -12.04
N TYR A 298 1.60 12.18 -12.80
CA TYR A 298 2.77 11.45 -13.31
C TYR A 298 3.79 11.16 -12.21
N GLU A 299 4.05 12.13 -11.34
CA GLU A 299 4.99 11.96 -10.22
C GLU A 299 4.54 10.87 -9.25
N THR A 300 3.26 10.86 -8.88
CA THR A 300 2.68 9.84 -8.01
C THR A 300 2.69 8.46 -8.65
N LEU A 301 2.32 8.36 -9.94
CA LEU A 301 2.37 7.11 -10.69
C LEU A 301 3.81 6.57 -10.79
N SER A 302 4.77 7.42 -11.16
CA SER A 302 6.17 7.02 -11.30
C SER A 302 6.77 6.58 -9.97
N SER A 303 6.43 7.26 -8.87
CA SER A 303 6.88 6.90 -7.52
C SER A 303 6.25 5.59 -7.04
N THR A 304 4.96 5.37 -7.31
CA THR A 304 4.25 4.14 -6.97
C THR A 304 4.82 2.96 -7.76
N ALA A 305 4.97 3.09 -9.07
CA ALA A 305 5.54 2.05 -9.93
C ALA A 305 6.98 1.71 -9.52
N LYS A 306 7.81 2.71 -9.19
CA LYS A 306 9.16 2.50 -8.61
C LYS A 306 9.08 1.62 -7.36
N ASN A 307 8.23 1.98 -6.41
CA ASN A 307 8.12 1.27 -5.13
C ASN A 307 7.60 -0.16 -5.31
N GLU A 308 6.63 -0.39 -6.20
CA GLU A 308 6.12 -1.73 -6.52
C GLU A 308 7.20 -2.61 -7.17
N ILE A 309 7.97 -2.08 -8.12
CA ILE A 309 9.07 -2.81 -8.78
C ILE A 309 10.14 -3.16 -7.75
N LEU A 310 10.61 -2.19 -6.97
CA LEU A 310 11.63 -2.41 -5.94
C LEU A 310 11.19 -3.44 -4.89
N SER A 311 9.96 -3.33 -4.41
CA SER A 311 9.35 -4.27 -3.45
C SER A 311 9.25 -5.68 -4.04
N SER A 312 8.87 -5.82 -5.31
CA SER A 312 8.76 -7.14 -5.97
C SER A 312 10.09 -7.89 -6.02
N PHE A 313 11.19 -7.19 -6.26
CA PHE A 313 12.54 -7.77 -6.23
C PHE A 313 13.14 -7.87 -4.81
N GLY A 314 12.46 -7.34 -3.78
CA GLY A 314 12.99 -7.29 -2.42
C GLY A 314 14.20 -6.36 -2.27
N VAL A 315 14.34 -5.33 -3.12
CA VAL A 315 15.47 -4.39 -3.12
C VAL A 315 15.02 -3.05 -2.56
N TYR A 316 15.71 -2.53 -1.55
CA TYR A 316 15.41 -1.21 -0.99
C TYR A 316 16.08 -0.08 -1.76
N GLU A 317 15.53 1.13 -1.64
CA GLU A 317 16.03 2.31 -2.35
C GLU A 317 17.41 2.78 -1.84
N SER A 318 17.73 2.52 -0.57
CA SER A 318 19.08 2.73 -0.01
C SER A 318 20.14 1.87 -0.71
N VAL A 319 19.82 0.60 -1.04
CA VAL A 319 20.73 -0.36 -1.69
C VAL A 319 21.09 0.06 -3.12
N ILE A 320 20.14 0.68 -3.85
CA ILE A 320 20.39 1.21 -5.20
C ILE A 320 21.10 2.59 -5.19
N GLY A 321 21.34 3.17 -4.00
CA GLY A 321 22.13 4.38 -3.81
C GLY A 321 21.33 5.67 -3.60
N ASN A 322 20.03 5.61 -3.28
CA ASN A 322 19.26 6.80 -2.89
C ASN A 322 18.83 6.74 -1.41
N ALA A 323 19.51 7.52 -0.57
CA ALA A 323 19.24 7.61 0.87
C ALA A 323 18.71 9.00 1.31
N SER A 324 18.21 9.82 0.36
CA SER A 324 17.90 11.23 0.59
C SER A 324 16.86 11.50 1.69
N GLU A 325 16.01 10.53 2.00
CA GLU A 325 14.93 10.63 3.00
C GLU A 325 15.16 9.71 4.23
N ARG A 326 16.34 9.10 4.36
CA ARG A 326 16.63 8.09 5.38
C ARG A 326 17.76 8.55 6.30
N THR A 327 17.62 8.27 7.60
CA THR A 327 18.76 8.39 8.52
C THR A 327 19.76 7.26 8.26
N PHE A 328 21.04 7.47 8.60
CA PHE A 328 22.08 6.43 8.45
C PHE A 328 21.70 5.10 9.12
N ASN A 329 21.13 5.16 10.32
CA ASN A 329 20.68 3.96 11.04
C ASN A 329 19.55 3.22 10.31
N ASN A 330 18.66 3.94 9.63
CA ASN A 330 17.59 3.32 8.86
C ASN A 330 18.13 2.68 7.57
N ALA A 331 19.08 3.35 6.90
CA ALA A 331 19.73 2.82 5.70
C ALA A 331 20.52 1.53 6.00
N ASP A 332 21.30 1.49 7.08
CA ASP A 332 22.05 0.30 7.50
C ASP A 332 21.10 -0.89 7.81
N ARG A 333 19.92 -0.60 8.38
CA ARG A 333 18.88 -1.62 8.66
C ARG A 333 18.24 -2.15 7.38
N GLU A 334 17.96 -1.29 6.41
CA GLU A 334 17.45 -1.71 5.10
C GLU A 334 18.47 -2.56 4.34
N GLU A 335 19.76 -2.22 4.41
CA GLU A 335 20.81 -3.04 3.81
C GLU A 335 20.86 -4.42 4.47
N TRP A 336 20.79 -4.49 5.80
CA TRP A 336 20.69 -5.78 6.51
C TRP A 336 19.46 -6.59 6.10
N ASN A 337 18.27 -5.98 6.04
CA ASN A 337 17.04 -6.65 5.61
C ASN A 337 17.15 -7.20 4.18
N PHE A 338 17.79 -6.46 3.26
CA PHE A 338 18.04 -6.92 1.89
C PHE A 338 18.91 -8.18 1.89
N TRP A 339 19.98 -8.20 2.68
CA TRP A 339 20.84 -9.38 2.78
C TRP A 339 20.10 -10.58 3.39
N ASP A 340 19.36 -10.37 4.47
CA ASP A 340 18.68 -11.43 5.22
C ASP A 340 17.53 -12.07 4.43
N HIS A 341 16.69 -11.27 3.79
CA HIS A 341 15.46 -11.74 3.16
C HIS A 341 15.57 -11.96 1.64
N THR A 342 16.51 -11.30 0.97
CA THR A 342 16.61 -11.32 -0.51
C THR A 342 17.88 -12.03 -0.98
N GLU A 343 19.06 -11.51 -0.60
CA GLU A 343 20.33 -11.99 -1.16
C GLU A 343 20.72 -13.38 -0.63
N LEU A 344 20.66 -13.62 0.69
CA LEU A 344 21.04 -14.92 1.26
C LEU A 344 20.17 -16.09 0.75
N PRO A 345 18.83 -15.98 0.71
CA PRO A 345 18.00 -17.02 0.11
C PRO A 345 18.31 -17.25 -1.37
N HIS A 346 18.58 -16.19 -2.13
CA HIS A 346 18.95 -16.29 -3.55
C HIS A 346 20.29 -17.02 -3.76
N LEU A 347 21.30 -16.70 -2.95
CA LEU A 347 22.59 -17.38 -2.97
C LEU A 347 22.46 -18.85 -2.57
N ASN A 348 21.63 -19.16 -1.58
CA ASN A 348 21.36 -20.54 -1.17
C ASN A 348 20.66 -21.33 -2.26
N LEU A 349 19.72 -20.72 -2.99
CA LEU A 349 19.07 -21.35 -4.13
C LEU A 349 20.08 -21.69 -5.23
N ILE A 350 20.98 -20.76 -5.57
CA ILE A 350 22.07 -21.01 -6.52
C ILE A 350 23.02 -22.10 -6.02
N ALA A 351 23.39 -22.07 -4.73
CA ALA A 351 24.30 -23.04 -4.15
C ALA A 351 23.70 -24.45 -4.17
N SER A 352 22.45 -24.60 -3.72
CA SER A 352 21.75 -25.89 -3.64
C SER A 352 21.64 -26.63 -4.99
N ALA A 353 21.66 -25.91 -6.12
CA ALA A 353 21.67 -26.52 -7.44
C ALA A 353 22.94 -27.35 -7.73
N PHE A 354 24.04 -27.09 -7.03
CA PHE A 354 25.30 -27.81 -7.20
C PHE A 354 25.51 -28.92 -6.16
N ASP A 355 24.67 -29.03 -5.13
CA ASP A 355 24.76 -30.08 -4.10
C ASP A 355 24.72 -31.52 -4.68
N PRO A 356 23.90 -31.85 -5.70
CA PRO A 356 23.89 -33.20 -6.29
C PRO A 356 25.19 -33.61 -6.99
N GLU A 357 26.10 -32.67 -7.28
CA GLU A 357 27.44 -32.98 -7.82
C GLU A 357 28.46 -33.33 -6.74
N LEU A 358 28.11 -33.11 -5.47
CA LEU A 358 28.93 -33.40 -4.31
C LEU A 358 28.52 -34.74 -3.70
N SER A 359 29.45 -35.42 -3.05
CA SER A 359 29.11 -36.61 -2.25
C SER A 359 28.28 -36.20 -1.03
N ASP A 360 27.37 -37.07 -0.58
CA ASP A 360 26.29 -36.85 0.42
C ASP A 360 26.62 -36.05 1.70
N ASP A 361 27.91 -35.87 2.05
CA ASP A 361 28.37 -35.17 3.24
C ASP A 361 28.84 -33.72 3.01
N TRP A 362 29.02 -33.28 1.76
CA TRP A 362 29.61 -31.97 1.44
C TRP A 362 28.55 -31.00 0.92
N VAL A 363 28.56 -29.78 1.45
CA VAL A 363 27.63 -28.71 1.07
C VAL A 363 28.40 -27.56 0.45
N ILE A 364 27.82 -26.94 -0.56
CA ILE A 364 28.35 -25.73 -1.18
C ILE A 364 27.69 -24.47 -0.61
N ARG A 365 28.48 -23.44 -0.33
CA ARG A 365 27.99 -22.14 0.13
C ARG A 365 28.82 -21.00 -0.41
N PHE A 366 28.22 -19.81 -0.45
CA PHE A 366 28.95 -18.56 -0.68
C PHE A 366 29.56 -18.07 0.62
N ASP A 367 30.80 -17.63 0.58
CA ASP A 367 31.48 -17.06 1.76
C ASP A 367 30.98 -15.64 2.03
N THR A 368 30.16 -15.48 3.07
CA THR A 368 29.56 -14.21 3.48
C THR A 368 30.34 -13.53 4.62
N SER A 369 31.51 -14.05 5.00
CA SER A 369 32.29 -13.53 6.13
C SER A 369 32.76 -12.08 5.94
N GLY A 370 32.97 -11.65 4.68
CA GLY A 370 33.40 -10.29 4.34
C GLY A 370 32.27 -9.25 4.20
N VAL A 371 31.00 -9.64 4.35
CA VAL A 371 29.86 -8.75 4.11
C VAL A 371 29.60 -7.87 5.34
N GLN A 372 29.72 -6.54 5.17
CA GLN A 372 29.58 -5.58 6.26
C GLN A 372 28.14 -5.53 6.83
N ALA A 373 27.12 -5.64 5.98
CA ALA A 373 25.72 -5.62 6.41
C ALA A 373 25.39 -6.74 7.43
N LEU A 374 25.98 -7.93 7.25
CA LEU A 374 25.78 -9.07 8.14
C LEU A 374 26.61 -8.97 9.44
N GLU A 375 27.58 -8.06 9.53
CA GLU A 375 28.28 -7.75 10.78
C GLU A 375 27.40 -6.98 11.76
N PHE A 376 26.33 -6.32 11.30
CA PHE A 376 25.44 -5.53 12.13
C PHE A 376 24.83 -6.35 13.30
N PRO A 377 24.06 -7.44 13.05
CA PRO A 377 23.50 -8.26 14.14
C PRO A 377 24.61 -8.90 14.99
N ARG A 378 25.75 -9.23 14.38
CA ARG A 378 26.90 -9.80 15.11
C ARG A 378 27.52 -8.80 16.08
N ARG A 379 27.58 -7.52 15.72
CA ARG A 379 28.05 -6.46 16.62
C ARG A 379 27.08 -6.31 17.79
N GLN A 380 25.78 -6.30 17.52
CA GLN A 380 24.75 -6.22 18.55
C GLN A 380 24.82 -7.41 19.53
N ALA A 381 24.89 -8.65 19.02
CA ALA A 381 25.05 -9.84 19.87
C ALA A 381 26.35 -9.81 20.69
N ARG A 382 27.45 -9.30 20.12
CA ARG A 382 28.73 -9.12 20.85
C ARG A 382 28.62 -8.05 21.94
N GLU A 383 27.85 -6.98 21.71
CA GLU A 383 27.62 -5.93 22.71
C GLU A 383 26.71 -6.42 23.84
N GLU A 384 25.65 -7.15 23.52
CA GLU A 384 24.75 -7.79 24.49
C GLU A 384 25.52 -8.82 25.32
N ALA A 385 26.25 -9.72 24.69
CA ALA A 385 27.10 -10.69 25.39
C ALA A 385 28.18 -10.00 26.24
N ARG A 386 28.71 -8.84 25.82
CA ARG A 386 29.64 -8.07 26.66
C ARG A 386 28.95 -7.56 27.93
N LYS A 387 27.72 -7.06 27.83
CA LYS A 387 26.94 -6.61 28.98
C LYS A 387 26.59 -7.76 29.92
N GLU A 388 26.21 -8.91 29.36
CA GLU A 388 25.95 -10.14 30.14
C GLU A 388 27.21 -10.64 30.85
N PHE A 389 28.36 -10.56 30.17
CA PHE A 389 29.65 -10.89 30.77
C PHE A 389 30.03 -9.92 31.89
N GLU A 390 29.84 -8.62 31.69
CA GLU A 390 30.06 -7.59 32.71
C GLU A 390 29.11 -7.77 33.91
N ALA A 391 27.89 -8.25 33.68
CA ALA A 391 26.92 -8.63 34.71
C ALA A 391 27.25 -9.97 35.40
N GLY A 392 28.19 -10.75 34.87
CA GLY A 392 28.60 -12.05 35.41
C GLY A 392 27.64 -13.20 35.10
N LEU A 393 26.77 -13.04 34.08
CA LEU A 393 25.79 -14.06 33.67
C LEU A 393 26.37 -15.13 32.75
N ILE A 394 27.41 -14.80 31.99
CA ILE A 394 28.09 -15.71 31.05
C ILE A 394 29.58 -15.81 31.36
N THR A 395 30.20 -16.92 30.96
CA THR A 395 31.64 -17.15 31.08
C THR A 395 32.43 -16.46 29.96
N ILE A 396 33.75 -16.32 30.13
CA ILE A 396 34.62 -15.75 29.10
C ILE A 396 34.64 -16.64 27.85
N ASP A 397 34.63 -17.97 28.04
CA ASP A 397 34.63 -18.90 26.91
C ASP A 397 33.30 -18.86 26.13
N GLU A 398 32.15 -18.70 26.79
CA GLU A 398 30.84 -18.49 26.13
C GLU A 398 30.80 -17.15 25.38
N TYR A 399 31.30 -16.07 25.98
CA TYR A 399 31.42 -14.78 25.28
C TYR A 399 32.32 -14.87 24.03
N ARG A 400 33.45 -15.58 24.12
CA ARG A 400 34.36 -15.76 22.98
C ARG A 400 33.73 -16.58 21.86
N ASP A 401 32.92 -17.58 22.21
CA ASP A 401 32.15 -18.37 21.27
C ASP A 401 31.16 -17.51 20.48
N ILE A 402 30.34 -16.73 21.20
CA ILE A 402 29.37 -15.79 20.60
C ILE A 402 30.10 -14.75 19.72
N ALA A 403 31.28 -14.31 20.16
CA ALA A 403 32.13 -13.38 19.43
C ALA A 403 32.88 -14.00 18.23
N GLY A 404 32.72 -15.31 17.96
CA GLY A 404 33.38 -16.02 16.87
C GLY A 404 34.90 -16.14 17.05
N ARG A 405 35.38 -16.19 18.29
CA ARG A 405 36.80 -16.31 18.63
C ARG A 405 37.06 -17.68 19.27
N PRO A 406 38.24 -18.31 19.03
CA PRO A 406 38.56 -19.58 19.64
C PRO A 406 38.56 -19.47 21.18
N ARG A 407 37.93 -20.45 21.84
CA ARG A 407 37.85 -20.59 23.30
C ARG A 407 39.25 -20.83 23.88
N PHE A 408 39.53 -20.30 25.07
CA PHE A 408 40.82 -20.56 25.73
C PHE A 408 40.81 -21.91 26.47
N ASN A 409 39.63 -22.36 26.94
CA ASN A 409 39.43 -23.65 27.60
C ASN A 409 40.37 -23.87 28.81
N VAL A 410 40.56 -22.81 29.61
CA VAL A 410 41.32 -22.81 30.85
C VAL A 410 40.34 -22.74 32.03
N PRO A 411 40.61 -23.34 33.21
CA PRO A 411 39.68 -23.29 34.35
C PRO A 411 39.22 -21.88 34.74
N GLN A 412 40.07 -20.86 34.53
CA GLN A 412 39.77 -19.45 34.77
C GLN A 412 38.82 -18.81 33.73
N SER A 413 38.82 -19.31 32.49
CA SER A 413 37.92 -18.84 31.42
C SER A 413 36.56 -19.52 31.42
N ARG A 414 36.45 -20.66 32.12
CA ARG A 414 35.20 -21.42 32.35
C ARG A 414 34.45 -21.05 33.64
N ALA A 415 35.04 -20.22 34.50
CA ALA A 415 34.40 -19.75 35.72
C ALA A 415 33.53 -18.51 35.48
N LEU A 416 32.41 -18.40 36.21
CA LEU A 416 31.57 -17.20 36.24
C LEU A 416 32.17 -16.18 37.20
N TRP A 417 32.14 -14.90 36.83
CA TRP A 417 32.71 -13.81 37.62
C TRP A 417 31.59 -12.87 38.09
N ILE A 418 31.03 -13.14 39.27
CA ILE A 418 29.90 -12.38 39.84
C ILE A 418 30.44 -11.46 40.96
N SER A 419 30.02 -10.19 41.01
CA SER A 419 30.32 -9.12 42.02
C SER A 419 31.42 -8.09 41.62
N PRO A 420 31.36 -6.83 42.10
CA PRO A 420 32.37 -5.77 41.85
C PRO A 420 33.82 -6.12 42.22
N GLN A 421 34.05 -7.21 42.96
CA GLN A 421 35.38 -7.73 43.30
C GLN A 421 35.81 -8.95 42.44
N LYS A 422 35.00 -9.39 41.47
CA LYS A 422 35.27 -10.51 40.55
C LYS A 422 35.74 -11.77 41.30
N ALA A 423 34.87 -12.37 42.11
CA ALA A 423 35.14 -13.68 42.71
C ALA A 423 34.71 -14.80 41.73
N PRO A 424 35.57 -15.80 41.46
CA PRO A 424 35.23 -16.87 40.52
C PRO A 424 34.28 -17.89 41.16
N VAL A 425 33.17 -18.20 40.48
CA VAL A 425 32.25 -19.29 40.82
C VAL A 425 32.44 -20.41 39.79
N PRO A 426 32.99 -21.56 40.17
CA PRO A 426 33.26 -22.67 39.25
C PRO A 426 31.98 -23.43 38.86
N ALA A 427 31.89 -23.87 37.61
CA ALA A 427 30.77 -24.66 37.08
C ALA A 427 30.87 -26.17 37.39
N ASN A 428 32.07 -26.70 37.67
CA ASN A 428 32.32 -28.11 37.97
C ASN A 428 33.20 -28.27 39.22
N ASP A 429 33.05 -29.39 39.95
CA ASP A 429 33.83 -29.71 41.16
C ASP A 429 35.35 -29.83 40.90
N GLN A 430 35.73 -30.24 39.69
CA GLN A 430 37.14 -30.28 39.26
C GLN A 430 37.73 -28.87 39.06
N ASP A 431 36.89 -27.91 38.61
CA ASP A 431 37.28 -26.51 38.45
C ASP A 431 37.34 -25.79 39.80
N ALA A 432 36.51 -26.20 40.78
CA ALA A 432 36.57 -25.71 42.16
C ALA A 432 37.86 -26.10 42.88
N ALA A 433 38.36 -27.33 42.64
CA ALA A 433 39.62 -27.80 43.20
C ALA A 433 40.85 -27.06 42.62
N ALA A 434 40.83 -26.75 41.32
CA ALA A 434 41.91 -26.01 40.67
C ALA A 434 41.96 -24.51 41.03
N LEU A 435 40.83 -23.93 41.41
CA LEU A 435 40.70 -22.52 41.83
C LEU A 435 40.87 -22.31 43.35
N GLY A 436 41.13 -23.38 44.12
CA GLY A 436 41.37 -23.30 45.56
C GLY A 436 40.11 -23.02 46.41
N LEU A 437 38.93 -23.35 45.89
CA LEU A 437 37.62 -23.07 46.52
C LEU A 437 36.93 -24.34 47.07
N ALA A 438 37.65 -25.46 47.15
CA ALA A 438 37.11 -26.68 47.74
C ALA A 438 36.90 -26.52 49.26
N PRO A 439 35.77 -26.98 49.84
CA PRO A 439 35.65 -27.08 51.29
C PRO A 439 36.62 -28.16 51.78
N GLU A 440 37.67 -27.74 52.48
CA GLU A 440 38.58 -28.63 53.22
C GLU A 440 37.78 -29.41 54.28
N PRO A 441 37.75 -30.76 54.25
CA PRO A 441 37.09 -31.53 55.28
C PRO A 441 38.02 -31.60 56.50
N GLY A 442 37.78 -30.73 57.47
CA GLY A 442 38.24 -30.92 58.84
C GLY A 442 39.29 -29.93 59.33
N ALA A 443 38.82 -28.82 59.88
CA ALA A 443 39.55 -28.08 60.92
C ALA A 443 38.53 -27.47 61.89
N GLY A 444 38.23 -28.20 62.96
CA GLY A 444 37.43 -27.72 64.08
C GLY A 444 38.24 -26.87 65.07
N GLY A 445 37.54 -25.95 65.73
CA GLY A 445 37.94 -25.26 66.96
C GLY A 445 36.86 -24.23 67.27
N GLY A 446 35.86 -24.52 68.12
CA GLY A 446 35.94 -24.48 69.60
C GLY A 446 35.77 -23.02 70.06
N LEU A 447 34.81 -22.60 70.89
CA LEU A 447 34.23 -23.16 72.12
C LEU A 447 33.00 -22.31 72.53
N GLY A 448 32.06 -22.91 73.28
CA GLY A 448 31.28 -22.20 74.32
C GLY A 448 29.76 -22.17 74.14
N ALA A 449 29.08 -23.31 74.31
CA ALA A 449 27.64 -23.34 74.61
C ALA A 449 27.44 -23.50 76.13
N ASP A 450 26.74 -22.53 76.72
CA ASP A 450 26.26 -22.57 78.11
C ASP A 450 24.83 -23.17 78.11
N PRO A 451 24.55 -24.31 78.77
CA PRO A 451 23.30 -25.06 78.58
C PRO A 451 22.14 -24.58 79.46
N ASN A 452 22.13 -23.34 79.95
CA ASN A 452 21.09 -22.87 80.87
C ASN A 452 20.76 -21.37 80.81
N ALA A 453 20.69 -20.79 79.61
CA ALA A 453 20.13 -19.45 79.40
C ALA A 453 18.80 -19.53 78.63
N ALA A 454 17.76 -18.94 79.21
CA ALA A 454 16.37 -19.05 78.78
C ALA A 454 16.11 -18.54 77.35
N LEU A 455 15.41 -19.37 76.58
CA LEU A 455 14.78 -19.01 75.31
C LEU A 455 13.56 -18.10 75.56
N PRO A 456 13.43 -16.94 74.91
CA PRO A 456 12.13 -16.31 74.72
C PRO A 456 11.35 -17.10 73.66
N ALA A 457 10.08 -17.36 73.96
CA ALA A 457 9.22 -18.28 73.24
C ALA A 457 8.66 -17.68 71.93
N ALA A 458 8.66 -18.55 70.91
CA ALA A 458 7.66 -18.79 69.87
C ALA A 458 7.19 -17.66 68.96
N GLY A 459 7.51 -17.82 67.67
CA GLY A 459 6.82 -17.20 66.55
C GLY A 459 7.14 -17.88 65.21
N GLY A 460 6.55 -19.05 64.97
CA GLY A 460 6.20 -19.55 63.63
C GLY A 460 7.26 -20.23 62.78
N ASP A 461 7.10 -21.55 62.59
CA ASP A 461 7.70 -22.34 61.52
C ASP A 461 7.48 -21.69 60.14
N GLN A 462 8.57 -21.40 59.42
CA GLN A 462 8.54 -21.38 57.96
C GLN A 462 9.73 -22.17 57.42
N SER A 463 9.46 -23.43 57.06
CA SER A 463 10.38 -24.23 56.29
C SER A 463 10.61 -23.58 54.91
N ALA A 464 11.73 -23.89 54.25
CA ALA A 464 11.97 -23.49 52.86
C ALA A 464 10.84 -23.96 51.90
N ALA A 465 10.02 -24.95 52.30
CA ALA A 465 8.83 -25.36 51.56
C ALA A 465 7.64 -24.40 51.73
N ALA A 466 7.53 -23.67 52.85
CA ALA A 466 6.52 -22.64 53.07
C ALA A 466 6.85 -21.35 52.29
N ALA A 467 8.13 -20.97 52.21
CA ALA A 467 8.56 -19.83 51.38
C ALA A 467 8.37 -20.08 49.87
N VAL A 468 8.49 -21.34 49.41
CA VAL A 468 8.20 -21.73 48.01
C VAL A 468 6.69 -21.81 47.73
N ALA A 469 5.87 -22.10 48.74
CA ALA A 469 4.41 -22.03 48.63
C ALA A 469 3.91 -20.58 48.60
N GLU A 470 4.55 -19.66 49.34
CA GLU A 470 4.26 -18.23 49.35
C GLU A 470 4.73 -17.54 48.04
N ALA A 471 5.85 -18.00 47.45
CA ALA A 471 6.28 -17.56 46.13
C ALA A 471 5.40 -18.10 44.97
N ARG A 472 4.68 -19.22 45.17
CA ARG A 472 3.69 -19.74 44.22
C ARG A 472 2.31 -19.09 44.33
N ALA A 473 2.04 -18.35 45.41
CA ALA A 473 0.78 -17.66 45.64
C ALA A 473 0.77 -16.19 45.15
N LEU A 474 1.89 -15.70 44.59
CA LEU A 474 1.93 -14.46 43.83
C LEU A 474 1.56 -14.77 42.38
N GLU A 475 0.38 -14.32 41.97
CA GLU A 475 -0.22 -14.57 40.65
C GLU A 475 0.71 -14.14 39.50
N LEU A 476 1.04 -15.13 38.65
CA LEU A 476 1.50 -14.89 37.28
C LEU A 476 0.30 -14.47 36.44
N ALA A 477 0.42 -13.32 35.79
CA ALA A 477 -0.49 -12.87 34.75
C ALA A 477 -0.58 -13.91 33.61
N PRO A 478 -1.74 -14.05 32.95
CA PRO A 478 -1.94 -15.03 31.89
C PRO A 478 -0.99 -14.77 30.72
N THR A 479 -0.48 -15.85 30.13
CA THR A 479 0.37 -15.76 28.95
C THR A 479 -0.48 -15.53 27.71
N ALA A 480 0.06 -14.81 26.72
CA ALA A 480 -0.58 -14.62 25.41
C ALA A 480 -0.89 -15.94 24.66
N ALA A 481 -0.42 -17.08 25.15
CA ALA A 481 -0.75 -18.40 24.60
C ALA A 481 -2.11 -18.94 25.11
N ASP A 482 -2.56 -18.53 26.29
CA ASP A 482 -3.84 -18.98 26.87
C ASP A 482 -5.02 -18.20 26.26
N ASP A 483 -4.84 -16.93 25.92
CA ASP A 483 -5.84 -16.10 25.22
C ASP A 483 -6.07 -16.56 23.77
N VAL A 484 -5.01 -17.02 23.10
CA VAL A 484 -5.08 -17.57 21.73
C VAL A 484 -5.75 -18.96 21.71
N ALA A 485 -5.64 -19.74 22.79
CA ALA A 485 -6.33 -21.02 22.94
C ALA A 485 -7.83 -20.85 23.20
N MET A 486 -8.23 -19.80 23.94
CA MET A 486 -9.64 -19.43 24.11
C MET A 486 -10.29 -18.88 22.83
N ALA A 487 -9.53 -18.15 22.01
CA ALA A 487 -10.02 -17.60 20.73
C ALA A 487 -10.24 -18.67 19.63
N ARG A 488 -9.66 -19.88 19.77
CA ARG A 488 -9.79 -20.98 18.81
C ARG A 488 -10.90 -22.01 19.15
N GLY A 489 -11.60 -21.81 20.26
CA GLY A 489 -12.58 -22.78 20.80
C GLY A 489 -14.05 -22.55 20.44
N GLN A 490 -14.41 -21.54 19.65
CA GLN A 490 -15.80 -21.30 19.24
C GLN A 490 -16.04 -21.71 17.79
N ALA A 491 -16.89 -22.72 17.61
CA ALA A 491 -17.33 -23.28 16.34
C ALA A 491 -18.24 -22.31 15.54
N PRO A 492 -18.48 -22.55 14.24
CA PRO A 492 -18.77 -21.53 13.24
C PRO A 492 -20.20 -20.98 13.32
N LEU A 493 -20.34 -19.66 13.10
CA LEU A 493 -21.64 -19.00 13.03
C LEU A 493 -22.33 -19.28 11.69
N GLU A 494 -23.52 -19.86 11.79
CA GLU A 494 -24.51 -20.06 10.74
C GLU A 494 -25.05 -18.71 10.21
N LEU A 495 -25.30 -18.64 8.90
CA LEU A 495 -26.00 -17.53 8.26
C LEU A 495 -27.48 -17.48 8.68
N PRO A 496 -28.04 -16.35 9.14
CA PRO A 496 -29.46 -16.25 9.42
C PRO A 496 -30.24 -16.05 8.12
N SER A 497 -31.02 -17.06 7.76
CA SER A 497 -32.12 -16.96 6.79
C SER A 497 -33.40 -16.48 7.48
N GLY A 498 -33.84 -15.24 7.21
CA GLY A 498 -35.13 -14.67 7.65
C GLY A 498 -35.35 -13.26 7.08
N PRO A 499 -36.61 -12.81 6.84
CA PRO A 499 -36.86 -11.63 6.00
C PRO A 499 -36.76 -10.35 6.83
N ALA A 500 -35.67 -9.60 6.68
CA ALA A 500 -35.59 -8.21 7.11
C ALA A 500 -36.24 -7.32 6.04
N LEU A 501 -37.27 -6.55 6.41
CA LEU A 501 -38.08 -5.78 5.46
C LEU A 501 -37.71 -4.28 5.42
N THR A 502 -36.81 -3.77 6.26
CA THR A 502 -36.45 -2.34 6.25
C THR A 502 -34.97 -2.06 6.57
N ALA A 503 -34.42 -1.00 5.95
CA ALA A 503 -33.07 -0.49 6.21
C ALA A 503 -32.84 -0.06 7.68
N ALA A 504 -33.92 0.23 8.41
CA ALA A 504 -33.87 0.56 9.83
C ALA A 504 -33.46 -0.65 10.69
N ASP A 505 -33.88 -1.86 10.30
CA ASP A 505 -33.59 -3.10 11.03
C ASP A 505 -32.12 -3.52 10.85
N ASP A 506 -31.57 -3.30 9.64
CA ASP A 506 -30.17 -3.61 9.32
C ASP A 506 -29.18 -2.62 9.99
N VAL A 507 -29.55 -1.34 10.09
CA VAL A 507 -28.77 -0.33 10.81
C VAL A 507 -28.78 -0.60 12.31
N ALA A 508 -29.87 -1.14 12.85
CA ALA A 508 -29.94 -1.58 14.24
C ALA A 508 -29.06 -2.81 14.52
N ALA A 509 -28.97 -3.75 13.57
CA ALA A 509 -28.08 -4.90 13.66
C ALA A 509 -26.59 -4.50 13.58
N ALA A 510 -26.23 -3.56 12.70
CA ALA A 510 -24.86 -3.03 12.60
C ALA A 510 -24.42 -2.26 13.85
N ARG A 511 -25.35 -1.60 14.55
CA ARG A 511 -25.09 -0.97 15.86
C ARG A 511 -24.73 -1.98 16.95
N ALA A 512 -25.17 -3.24 16.84
CA ALA A 512 -24.92 -4.27 17.85
C ALA A 512 -23.52 -4.90 17.75
N GLU A 513 -22.85 -4.81 16.59
CA GLU A 513 -21.49 -5.32 16.40
C GLU A 513 -20.40 -4.33 16.87
N VAL A 514 -20.74 -3.07 17.14
CA VAL A 514 -19.79 -2.04 17.59
C VAL A 514 -20.13 -1.59 19.01
N THR A 515 -19.90 -2.46 19.99
CA THR A 515 -19.90 -2.03 21.40
C THR A 515 -18.91 -2.85 22.24
N GLU A 516 -17.70 -2.31 22.44
CA GLU A 516 -17.09 -2.32 23.76
C GLU A 516 -16.74 -0.87 24.13
N ALA A 517 -17.57 -0.29 25.01
CA ALA A 517 -17.25 0.94 25.72
C ALA A 517 -17.77 0.80 27.16
N ALA A 518 -16.91 1.10 28.12
CA ALA A 518 -17.25 1.32 29.52
C ALA A 518 -16.49 2.56 30.03
N PRO A 519 -16.88 3.18 31.16
CA PRO A 519 -17.85 4.28 31.15
C PRO A 519 -17.30 5.55 31.81
N GLY A 520 -17.95 6.69 31.58
CA GLY A 520 -17.66 7.93 32.31
C GLY A 520 -18.82 8.93 32.24
N ASP A 521 -19.58 8.99 33.34
CA ASP A 521 -20.45 10.03 33.93
C ASP A 521 -21.31 11.01 33.07
N ALA A 522 -21.12 11.16 31.77
CA ALA A 522 -21.97 12.00 30.92
C ALA A 522 -23.35 11.38 30.63
N ALA A 523 -23.48 10.05 30.72
CA ALA A 523 -24.74 9.34 30.47
C ALA A 523 -25.78 9.53 31.59
N GLY A 524 -25.34 9.77 32.83
CA GLY A 524 -26.23 10.01 33.97
C GLY A 524 -26.91 11.38 33.94
N ASP A 525 -26.25 12.38 33.36
CA ASP A 525 -26.79 13.73 33.25
C ASP A 525 -27.82 13.86 32.12
N VAL A 526 -27.63 13.11 31.03
CA VAL A 526 -28.61 13.01 29.93
C VAL A 526 -29.87 12.25 30.36
N ALA A 527 -29.74 11.21 31.19
CA ALA A 527 -30.88 10.46 31.73
C ALA A 527 -31.73 11.32 32.71
N ARG A 528 -31.10 12.20 33.49
CA ARG A 528 -31.80 13.18 34.36
C ARG A 528 -32.56 14.23 33.56
N ALA A 529 -32.02 14.66 32.40
CA ALA A 529 -32.67 15.62 31.53
C ALA A 529 -33.89 15.03 30.78
N LEU A 530 -33.88 13.73 30.46
CA LEU A 530 -34.98 13.03 29.79
C LEU A 530 -36.21 12.75 30.68
N ALA A 531 -36.05 12.73 32.00
CA ALA A 531 -37.14 12.40 32.94
C ALA A 531 -38.16 13.54 33.15
N THR A 532 -37.96 14.72 32.56
CA THR A 532 -38.79 15.89 32.81
C THR A 532 -39.30 16.52 31.51
N THR A 533 -40.22 15.88 30.79
CA THR A 533 -41.11 16.62 29.87
C THR A 533 -42.48 15.93 29.73
N ILE A 534 -43.49 16.77 29.81
CA ILE A 534 -44.94 16.52 29.96
C ILE A 534 -45.54 15.92 28.68
N GLN A 535 -46.42 14.92 28.82
CA GLN A 535 -47.26 14.42 27.73
C GLN A 535 -48.21 15.53 27.21
N PRO A 536 -48.30 15.79 25.90
CA PRO A 536 -49.33 16.67 25.37
C PRO A 536 -50.60 15.86 25.05
N GLU A 537 -51.72 16.27 25.65
CA GLU A 537 -53.05 15.84 25.24
C GLU A 537 -53.42 16.46 23.88
N SER A 538 -54.09 15.65 23.05
CA SER A 538 -54.57 15.99 21.70
C SER A 538 -55.61 17.13 21.74
N GLY A 539 -55.26 18.28 21.16
CA GLY A 539 -56.16 19.43 21.02
C GLY A 539 -56.71 19.61 19.58
N PRO A 540 -57.80 20.39 19.41
CA PRO A 540 -58.54 20.55 18.15
C PRO A 540 -57.72 21.11 16.98
N ALA A 541 -56.61 21.80 17.26
CA ALA A 541 -55.68 22.26 16.22
C ALA A 541 -54.95 21.11 15.52
N ALA A 542 -54.75 19.96 16.19
CA ALA A 542 -54.15 18.77 15.58
C ALA A 542 -55.14 18.10 14.61
N GLU A 543 -56.43 18.06 14.94
CA GLU A 543 -57.47 17.57 14.02
C GLU A 543 -57.67 18.49 12.81
N ASP A 544 -57.48 19.81 12.96
CA ASP A 544 -57.58 20.76 11.85
C ASP A 544 -56.39 20.65 10.88
N VAL A 545 -55.19 20.33 11.39
CA VAL A 545 -54.01 20.00 10.56
C VAL A 545 -54.21 18.66 9.85
N GLU A 546 -54.85 17.69 10.48
CA GLU A 546 -55.16 16.39 9.86
C GLU A 546 -56.24 16.52 8.77
N LYS A 547 -57.26 17.37 8.99
CA LYS A 547 -58.26 17.74 7.96
C LYS A 547 -57.65 18.54 6.81
N ALA A 548 -56.66 19.39 7.08
CA ALA A 548 -55.92 20.11 6.05
C ALA A 548 -55.03 19.17 5.21
N ARG A 549 -54.47 18.12 5.81
CA ARG A 549 -53.76 17.04 5.10
C ARG A 549 -54.71 16.18 4.25
N ALA A 550 -55.91 15.89 4.75
CA ALA A 550 -56.90 15.09 4.02
C ALA A 550 -57.47 15.77 2.75
N HIS A 551 -57.31 17.09 2.60
CA HIS A 551 -57.78 17.85 1.44
C HIS A 551 -56.71 18.17 0.38
N LEU A 552 -55.46 17.73 0.58
CA LEU A 552 -54.45 17.76 -0.49
C LEU A 552 -54.60 16.50 -1.35
N GLU A 553 -55.53 16.55 -2.31
CA GLU A 553 -55.61 15.59 -3.40
C GLU A 553 -54.31 15.61 -4.21
N THR A 554 -53.34 14.78 -3.82
CA THR A 554 -52.34 14.29 -4.77
C THR A 554 -53.04 13.25 -5.62
N LYS A 555 -53.23 13.55 -6.91
CA LYS A 555 -53.54 12.55 -7.93
C LYS A 555 -52.47 11.45 -7.82
N ALA A 556 -52.82 10.35 -7.18
CA ALA A 556 -52.04 9.12 -7.25
C ALA A 556 -52.05 8.66 -8.72
N LEU A 557 -50.91 8.79 -9.39
CA LEU A 557 -50.62 8.08 -10.62
C LEU A 557 -50.43 6.58 -10.28
N PRO A 558 -50.69 5.66 -11.23
CA PRO A 558 -50.53 4.23 -11.00
C PRO A 558 -49.07 3.90 -10.67
N VAL A 559 -48.88 2.95 -9.77
CA VAL A 559 -47.56 2.52 -9.26
C VAL A 559 -46.86 1.66 -10.31
N GLU A 560 -46.09 2.29 -11.20
CA GLU A 560 -45.01 1.68 -11.98
C GLU A 560 -43.76 2.55 -11.75
N GLY A 561 -42.63 1.95 -11.35
CA GLY A 561 -41.35 2.65 -11.08
C GLY A 561 -40.82 2.57 -9.63
N PHE A 562 -39.61 3.08 -9.41
CA PHE A 562 -38.90 3.12 -8.13
C PHE A 562 -38.44 4.55 -7.80
N GLU A 563 -38.67 4.99 -6.57
CA GLU A 563 -38.21 6.28 -6.07
C GLU A 563 -37.78 6.15 -4.60
N VAL A 564 -36.68 6.80 -4.24
CA VAL A 564 -36.19 6.78 -2.86
C VAL A 564 -36.95 7.78 -2.00
N THR A 565 -37.27 7.41 -0.76
CA THR A 565 -38.11 8.21 0.13
C THR A 565 -37.32 9.28 0.89
N ASP A 566 -37.99 10.36 1.30
CA ASP A 566 -37.38 11.35 2.20
C ASP A 566 -36.93 10.71 3.52
N THR A 567 -37.64 9.68 3.99
CA THR A 567 -37.27 8.92 5.19
C THR A 567 -35.95 8.17 5.03
N ASP A 568 -35.60 7.69 3.84
CA ASP A 568 -34.29 7.03 3.61
C ASP A 568 -33.15 8.05 3.71
N PHE A 569 -33.33 9.25 3.14
CA PHE A 569 -32.34 10.34 3.26
C PHE A 569 -32.19 10.82 4.70
N ASP A 570 -33.31 11.05 5.40
CA ASP A 570 -33.32 11.53 6.78
C ASP A 570 -32.68 10.50 7.73
N ALA A 571 -32.99 9.20 7.57
CA ALA A 571 -32.41 8.14 8.38
C ALA A 571 -30.89 8.02 8.21
N LEU A 572 -30.41 8.06 6.96
CA LEU A 572 -28.97 8.01 6.68
C LEU A 572 -28.26 9.27 7.18
N SER A 573 -28.86 10.44 6.96
CA SER A 573 -28.34 11.72 7.47
C SER A 573 -28.20 11.66 9.00
N MET A 574 -29.23 11.22 9.74
CA MET A 574 -29.16 11.06 11.20
C MET A 574 -28.07 10.09 11.65
N ALA A 575 -27.86 8.98 10.94
CA ALA A 575 -26.79 8.04 11.25
C ALA A 575 -25.40 8.66 11.08
N ILE A 576 -25.19 9.39 9.97
CA ILE A 576 -23.93 10.09 9.69
C ILE A 576 -23.70 11.21 10.71
N GLN A 577 -24.74 11.98 11.06
CA GLN A 577 -24.67 13.01 12.09
C GLN A 577 -24.19 12.43 13.42
N ALA A 578 -24.80 11.33 13.87
CA ALA A 578 -24.40 10.69 15.12
C ALA A 578 -22.93 10.23 15.10
N ALA A 579 -22.50 9.58 14.00
CA ALA A 579 -21.13 9.12 13.83
C ALA A 579 -20.12 10.29 13.80
N LEU A 580 -20.40 11.34 13.03
CA LEU A 580 -19.56 12.54 12.95
C LEU A 580 -19.51 13.30 14.27
N THR A 581 -20.64 13.47 14.96
CA THR A 581 -20.65 14.13 16.27
C THR A 581 -19.77 13.39 17.29
N ALA A 582 -19.86 12.06 17.35
CA ALA A 582 -19.01 11.25 18.20
C ALA A 582 -17.52 11.36 17.80
N LEU A 583 -17.25 11.34 16.49
CA LEU A 583 -15.89 11.46 15.96
C LEU A 583 -15.25 12.81 16.30
N LEU A 584 -15.96 13.92 16.07
CA LEU A 584 -15.47 15.28 16.33
C LEU A 584 -15.26 15.52 17.84
N ALA A 585 -16.14 14.98 18.70
CA ALA A 585 -15.95 15.06 20.15
C ALA A 585 -14.67 14.36 20.60
N ARG A 586 -14.40 13.16 20.06
CA ARG A 586 -13.14 12.44 20.33
C ARG A 586 -11.94 13.18 19.77
N GLN A 587 -12.05 13.70 18.55
CA GLN A 587 -11.01 14.47 17.88
C GLN A 587 -10.60 15.69 18.71
N GLN A 588 -11.57 16.47 19.19
CA GLN A 588 -11.34 17.58 20.11
C GLN A 588 -10.56 17.13 21.36
N GLY A 589 -11.00 16.03 22.00
CA GLY A 589 -10.33 15.48 23.18
C GLY A 589 -8.88 15.07 22.92
N VAL A 590 -8.61 14.43 21.79
CA VAL A 590 -7.26 14.01 21.40
C VAL A 590 -6.36 15.20 21.09
N ILE A 591 -6.86 16.23 20.40
CA ILE A 591 -6.11 17.45 20.09
C ILE A 591 -5.73 18.18 21.39
N ILE A 592 -6.67 18.32 22.33
CA ILE A 592 -6.40 18.91 23.65
C ILE A 592 -5.38 18.08 24.43
N ALA A 593 -5.51 16.74 24.43
CA ALA A 593 -4.55 15.85 25.09
C ALA A 593 -3.14 15.96 24.46
N ARG A 594 -3.04 16.15 23.14
CA ARG A 594 -1.77 16.35 22.44
C ARG A 594 -1.12 17.70 22.78
N LEU A 595 -1.90 18.77 22.92
CA LEU A 595 -1.38 20.06 23.40
C LEU A 595 -0.74 19.92 24.80
N ARG A 596 -1.31 19.10 25.67
CA ARG A 596 -0.77 18.82 27.02
C ARG A 596 0.42 17.87 27.02
N ALA A 597 0.65 17.12 25.94
CA ALA A 597 1.63 16.05 25.93
C ALA A 597 3.08 16.58 26.06
N PRO A 598 3.90 16.04 26.99
CA PRO A 598 5.28 16.50 27.17
C PRO A 598 6.15 16.39 25.91
N LYS A 599 5.88 15.39 25.06
CA LYS A 599 6.61 15.18 23.80
C LYS A 599 6.39 16.30 22.76
N ILE A 600 5.26 17.01 22.84
CA ILE A 600 4.92 18.15 21.98
C ILE A 600 5.45 19.44 22.59
N ARG A 601 5.37 19.59 23.92
CA ARG A 601 5.77 20.81 24.64
C ARG A 601 7.28 20.99 24.80
N LYS A 602 8.09 19.92 24.80
CA LYS A 602 9.55 20.05 24.98
C LYS A 602 10.16 21.00 23.93
N TYR A 603 11.09 21.85 24.36
CA TYR A 603 11.75 22.88 23.55
C TYR A 603 10.83 23.99 23.00
N THR A 604 9.59 24.08 23.50
CA THR A 604 8.66 25.17 23.18
C THR A 604 8.50 26.12 24.35
N ARG A 605 8.01 27.33 24.09
CA ARG A 605 7.72 28.35 25.11
C ARG A 605 6.63 27.92 26.11
N PHE A 606 5.93 26.83 25.82
CA PHE A 606 4.92 26.26 26.69
C PHE A 606 5.48 25.14 27.58
N TRP A 607 6.80 24.91 27.65
CA TRP A 607 7.41 23.94 28.57
C TRP A 607 7.58 24.54 29.96
N GLU A 608 7.05 23.85 30.99
CA GLU A 608 7.33 24.19 32.38
C GLU A 608 8.48 23.31 32.90
N PRO A 609 9.62 23.88 33.31
CA PRO A 609 10.75 23.09 33.80
C PRO A 609 10.41 22.39 35.13
N GLU A 610 10.66 21.08 35.20
CA GLU A 610 10.36 20.27 36.39
C GLU A 610 11.36 20.52 37.54
N ASN A 611 12.56 20.99 37.23
CA ASN A 611 13.61 21.33 38.18
C ASN A 611 14.60 22.36 37.59
N GLU A 612 15.49 22.90 38.42
CA GLU A 612 16.49 23.91 38.02
C GLU A 612 17.49 23.41 36.95
N ASN A 613 17.58 22.09 36.74
CA ASN A 613 18.48 21.47 35.77
C ASN A 613 17.78 21.02 34.48
N ASP A 614 16.49 21.34 34.30
CA ASP A 614 15.72 20.90 33.14
C ASP A 614 16.04 21.74 31.90
N THR A 615 16.91 21.21 31.03
CA THR A 615 17.35 21.87 29.80
C THR A 615 16.35 21.77 28.64
N ARG A 616 15.12 21.29 28.88
CA ARG A 616 14.07 21.13 27.84
C ARG A 616 13.26 22.40 27.59
N VAL A 617 13.61 23.53 28.20
CA VAL A 617 13.03 24.85 27.93
C VAL A 617 13.46 25.34 26.53
N GLY A 618 12.58 26.03 25.81
CA GLY A 618 12.93 26.70 24.55
C GLY A 618 11.88 27.74 24.16
N ASP A 619 12.16 28.56 23.13
CA ASP A 619 11.28 29.66 22.69
C ASP A 619 10.40 29.29 21.48
N ALA A 620 10.45 28.04 21.01
CA ALA A 620 9.73 27.65 19.80
C ALA A 620 8.20 27.62 20.02
N ASN A 621 7.46 27.83 18.93
CA ASN A 621 6.02 27.56 18.90
C ASN A 621 5.74 26.05 18.90
N ILE A 622 4.55 25.66 19.35
CA ILE A 622 4.04 24.31 19.15
C ILE A 622 3.75 24.13 17.66
N ASP A 623 4.18 23.00 17.13
CA ASP A 623 3.85 22.53 15.78
C ASP A 623 2.36 22.14 15.72
N GLU A 624 1.52 23.06 15.24
CA GLU A 624 0.08 22.88 15.10
C GLU A 624 -0.30 21.73 14.16
N ASP A 625 0.45 21.52 13.09
CA ASP A 625 0.16 20.48 12.09
C ASP A 625 0.37 19.09 12.72
N ARG A 626 1.37 18.95 13.57
CA ARG A 626 1.62 17.72 14.34
C ARG A 626 0.58 17.50 15.44
N VAL A 627 0.09 18.56 16.09
CA VAL A 627 -0.95 18.46 17.11
C VAL A 627 -2.29 18.05 16.50
N VAL A 628 -2.70 18.76 15.44
CA VAL A 628 -3.97 18.55 14.75
C VAL A 628 -3.95 17.23 13.96
N SER A 629 -2.91 17.01 13.16
CA SER A 629 -2.71 15.82 12.32
C SER A 629 -3.90 15.57 11.39
N ALA A 630 -4.20 16.54 10.51
CA ALA A 630 -5.39 16.53 9.66
C ALA A 630 -5.51 15.26 8.78
N ALA A 631 -4.41 14.82 8.16
CA ALA A 631 -4.38 13.62 7.31
C ALA A 631 -4.78 12.33 8.05
N ARG A 632 -4.40 12.19 9.32
CA ARG A 632 -4.81 11.03 10.14
C ARG A 632 -6.33 11.03 10.36
N TRP A 633 -6.90 12.20 10.61
CA TRP A 633 -8.33 12.33 10.84
C TRP A 633 -9.16 12.22 9.56
N GLU A 634 -8.62 12.58 8.40
CA GLU A 634 -9.21 12.30 7.10
C GLU A 634 -9.42 10.79 6.88
N GLU A 635 -8.36 10.01 7.09
CA GLU A 635 -8.40 8.55 7.00
C GLU A 635 -9.39 7.96 8.00
N GLU A 636 -9.34 8.42 9.25
CA GLU A 636 -10.21 7.92 10.32
C GLU A 636 -11.68 8.27 10.08
N THR A 637 -11.97 9.44 9.52
CA THR A 637 -13.33 9.83 9.09
C THR A 637 -13.83 8.92 7.98
N THR A 638 -13.00 8.68 6.97
CA THR A 638 -13.33 7.79 5.85
C THR A 638 -13.65 6.39 6.36
N ASN A 639 -12.80 5.84 7.23
CA ASN A 639 -12.98 4.50 7.82
C ASN A 639 -14.22 4.41 8.73
N THR A 640 -14.57 5.50 9.41
CA THR A 640 -15.77 5.56 10.28
C THR A 640 -17.06 5.58 9.46
N LEU A 641 -17.10 6.34 8.36
CA LEU A 641 -18.31 6.52 7.56
C LEU A 641 -18.50 5.46 6.48
N ALA A 642 -17.42 4.89 5.94
CA ALA A 642 -17.49 3.94 4.82
C ALA A 642 -18.46 2.77 5.09
N PRO A 643 -18.42 2.05 6.24
CA PRO A 643 -19.35 0.95 6.50
C PRO A 643 -20.82 1.39 6.49
N ILE A 644 -21.14 2.54 7.10
CA ILE A 644 -22.50 3.09 7.18
C ILE A 644 -23.02 3.42 5.77
N LEU A 645 -22.19 4.11 4.97
CA LEU A 645 -22.54 4.52 3.62
C LEU A 645 -22.65 3.31 2.67
N GLN A 646 -21.76 2.34 2.77
CA GLN A 646 -21.78 1.12 1.95
C GLN A 646 -23.03 0.28 2.23
N GLN A 647 -23.41 0.13 3.51
CA GLN A 647 -24.61 -0.61 3.89
C GLN A 647 -25.87 0.06 3.31
N ALA A 648 -25.98 1.39 3.43
CA ALA A 648 -27.10 2.14 2.88
C ALA A 648 -27.15 2.09 1.34
N ALA A 649 -25.99 2.20 0.68
CA ALA A 649 -25.88 2.08 -0.78
C ALA A 649 -26.29 0.69 -1.26
N THR A 650 -25.81 -0.36 -0.61
CA THR A 650 -26.15 -1.75 -0.94
C THR A 650 -27.66 -1.99 -0.80
N THR A 651 -28.26 -1.50 0.29
CA THR A 651 -29.70 -1.64 0.55
C THR A 651 -30.53 -0.90 -0.51
N THR A 652 -30.13 0.32 -0.86
CA THR A 652 -30.80 1.13 -1.90
C THR A 652 -30.71 0.45 -3.26
N ALA A 653 -29.52 -0.05 -3.61
CA ALA A 653 -29.28 -0.74 -4.87
C ALA A 653 -30.09 -2.03 -5.01
N ARG A 654 -30.19 -2.85 -3.95
CA ARG A 654 -31.04 -4.06 -3.94
C ARG A 654 -32.51 -3.72 -4.14
N ARG A 655 -33.03 -2.71 -3.42
CA ARG A 655 -34.43 -2.29 -3.55
C ARG A 655 -34.76 -1.83 -4.98
N LEU A 656 -33.88 -1.06 -5.60
CA LEU A 656 -34.06 -0.64 -7.00
C LEU A 656 -33.96 -1.83 -7.96
N GLY A 657 -32.95 -2.68 -7.79
CA GLY A 657 -32.77 -3.89 -8.60
C GLY A 657 -33.99 -4.81 -8.53
N GLN A 658 -34.57 -4.99 -7.35
CA GLN A 658 -35.80 -5.76 -7.17
C GLN A 658 -36.99 -5.11 -7.87
N ALA A 659 -37.14 -3.79 -7.77
CA ALA A 659 -38.27 -3.06 -8.33
C ALA A 659 -38.23 -2.97 -9.88
N ILE A 660 -37.04 -2.78 -10.46
CA ILE A 660 -36.87 -2.51 -11.90
C ILE A 660 -36.49 -3.77 -12.68
N ALA A 661 -35.58 -4.60 -12.15
CA ALA A 661 -35.01 -5.76 -12.85
C ALA A 661 -35.41 -7.11 -12.24
N GLY A 662 -36.09 -7.12 -11.08
CA GLY A 662 -36.40 -8.34 -10.33
C GLY A 662 -35.17 -9.03 -9.71
N THR A 663 -34.05 -8.32 -9.57
CA THR A 663 -32.77 -8.87 -9.07
C THR A 663 -32.45 -8.34 -7.68
N ASP A 664 -32.05 -9.22 -6.75
CA ASP A 664 -31.66 -8.83 -5.37
C ASP A 664 -30.15 -8.57 -5.21
N THR A 665 -29.42 -8.40 -6.30
CA THR A 665 -27.97 -8.20 -6.29
C THR A 665 -27.64 -6.71 -6.37
N ALA A 666 -26.80 -6.22 -5.46
CA ALA A 666 -26.23 -4.87 -5.56
C ALA A 666 -24.96 -4.90 -6.44
N PRO A 667 -24.85 -4.05 -7.47
CA PRO A 667 -23.63 -3.97 -8.27
C PRO A 667 -22.48 -3.35 -7.47
N SER A 668 -21.24 -3.75 -7.78
CA SER A 668 -20.04 -3.21 -7.12
C SER A 668 -19.89 -1.70 -7.31
N THR A 669 -20.44 -1.14 -8.40
CA THR A 669 -20.44 0.31 -8.68
C THR A 669 -21.26 1.11 -7.67
N ALA A 670 -22.31 0.54 -7.08
CA ALA A 670 -23.08 1.20 -6.00
C ALA A 670 -22.27 1.30 -4.69
N VAL A 671 -21.44 0.29 -4.41
CA VAL A 671 -20.51 0.31 -3.26
C VAL A 671 -19.38 1.32 -3.51
N ALA A 672 -18.89 1.42 -4.76
CA ALA A 672 -17.87 2.39 -5.14
C ALA A 672 -18.33 3.84 -4.95
N SER A 673 -19.59 4.17 -5.27
CA SER A 673 -20.12 5.52 -5.02
C SER A 673 -20.13 5.90 -3.54
N ALA A 674 -20.44 4.95 -2.64
CA ALA A 674 -20.42 5.17 -1.20
C ALA A 674 -19.00 5.41 -0.67
N LEU A 675 -18.01 4.67 -1.18
CA LEU A 675 -16.59 4.86 -0.84
C LEU A 675 -16.09 6.24 -1.28
N ILE A 676 -16.46 6.68 -2.48
CA ILE A 676 -16.13 8.02 -2.96
C ILE A 676 -16.73 9.06 -2.02
N THR A 677 -18.02 8.95 -1.66
CA THR A 677 -18.66 9.89 -0.72
C THR A 677 -17.96 9.91 0.65
N ALA A 678 -17.51 8.75 1.16
CA ALA A 678 -16.75 8.68 2.41
C ALA A 678 -15.41 9.44 2.32
N LEU A 679 -14.69 9.33 1.21
CA LEU A 679 -13.44 10.06 0.97
C LEU A 679 -13.68 11.58 0.94
N TYR A 680 -14.74 12.04 0.30
CA TYR A 680 -15.11 13.47 0.30
C TYR A 680 -15.45 13.98 1.70
N ALA A 681 -16.10 13.17 2.54
CA ALA A 681 -16.35 13.51 3.94
C ALA A 681 -15.03 13.61 4.74
N GLY A 682 -14.08 12.71 4.49
CA GLY A 682 -12.73 12.76 5.05
C GLY A 682 -12.00 14.06 4.66
N GLN A 683 -12.02 14.41 3.38
CA GLN A 683 -11.41 15.66 2.88
C GLN A 683 -12.07 16.90 3.49
N ALA A 684 -13.39 16.88 3.71
CA ALA A 684 -14.09 17.96 4.38
C ALA A 684 -13.65 18.13 5.85
N VAL A 685 -13.41 17.03 6.57
CA VAL A 685 -12.81 17.08 7.92
C VAL A 685 -11.38 17.60 7.85
N ALA A 686 -10.58 17.16 6.88
CA ALA A 686 -9.21 17.65 6.70
C ALA A 686 -9.17 19.17 6.49
N ALA A 687 -10.06 19.70 5.66
CA ALA A 687 -10.20 21.14 5.43
C ALA A 687 -10.61 21.89 6.69
N LEU A 688 -11.61 21.38 7.43
CA LEU A 688 -12.02 21.95 8.73
C LEU A 688 -10.84 22.00 9.71
N LEU A 689 -10.02 20.95 9.76
CA LEU A 689 -8.84 20.91 10.61
C LEU A 689 -7.71 21.82 10.13
N GLY A 690 -7.62 22.08 8.83
CA GLY A 690 -6.73 23.10 8.27
C GLY A 690 -7.06 24.49 8.82
N ASP A 691 -8.35 24.84 8.90
CA ASP A 691 -8.80 26.10 9.51
C ASP A 691 -8.43 26.18 11.00
N LEU A 692 -8.54 25.07 11.74
CA LEU A 692 -8.12 25.00 13.14
C LEU A 692 -6.61 25.18 13.29
N ALA A 693 -5.81 24.52 12.44
CA ALA A 693 -4.36 24.67 12.46
C ALA A 693 -3.95 26.12 12.19
N GLU A 694 -4.57 26.79 11.21
CA GLU A 694 -4.31 28.21 10.93
C GLU A 694 -4.72 29.12 12.10
N GLU A 695 -5.83 28.83 12.79
CA GLU A 695 -6.24 29.60 13.97
C GLU A 695 -5.24 29.44 15.13
N LEU A 696 -4.73 28.22 15.36
CA LEU A 696 -3.68 27.96 16.35
C LEU A 696 -2.36 28.66 15.97
N ARG A 697 -1.95 28.59 14.70
CA ARG A 697 -0.76 29.26 14.17
C ARG A 697 -0.84 30.77 14.37
N SER A 698 -1.97 31.37 14.03
CA SER A 698 -2.24 32.79 14.19
C SER A 698 -2.19 33.22 15.66
N LEU A 699 -2.83 32.45 16.55
CA LEU A 699 -2.79 32.73 17.99
C LEU A 699 -1.36 32.72 18.54
N GLN A 700 -0.52 31.83 18.01
CA GLN A 700 0.88 31.72 18.40
C GLN A 700 1.78 32.88 17.94
N THR A 701 1.29 33.85 17.17
CA THR A 701 2.05 35.09 16.87
C THR A 701 2.01 36.13 18.01
N ILE A 702 1.15 35.92 19.02
CA ILE A 702 1.05 36.80 20.20
C ILE A 702 2.34 36.69 21.05
N PRO A 703 2.87 37.80 21.61
CA PRO A 703 4.05 37.79 22.46
C PRO A 703 3.95 36.85 23.66
N GLU A 704 5.08 36.25 24.04
CA GLU A 704 5.19 35.19 25.06
C GLU A 704 4.63 35.57 26.44
N ALA A 705 4.69 36.84 26.84
CA ALA A 705 4.20 37.29 28.14
C ALA A 705 2.67 37.21 28.30
N GLU A 706 1.92 37.02 27.21
CA GLU A 706 0.46 37.10 27.20
C GLU A 706 -0.24 35.79 26.84
N LEU A 707 0.45 34.83 26.18
CA LEU A 707 -0.17 33.61 25.67
C LEU A 707 0.14 32.39 26.54
N ARG A 708 -0.89 31.72 27.04
CA ARG A 708 -0.77 30.49 27.84
C ARG A 708 -1.28 29.26 27.08
N LEU A 709 -0.91 28.07 27.56
CA LEU A 709 -1.38 26.81 26.98
C LEU A 709 -2.92 26.71 27.02
N GLU A 710 -3.54 27.21 28.09
CA GLU A 710 -5.00 27.22 28.25
C GLU A 710 -5.70 28.07 27.18
N ASP A 711 -5.02 29.04 26.59
CA ASP A 711 -5.58 29.86 25.51
C ASP A 711 -5.64 29.08 24.18
N LEU A 712 -4.65 28.21 23.92
CA LEU A 712 -4.69 27.26 22.81
C LEU A 712 -5.81 26.24 23.01
N GLU A 713 -5.94 25.66 24.21
CA GLU A 713 -7.02 24.71 24.53
C GLU A 713 -8.41 25.35 24.38
N ARG A 714 -8.58 26.58 24.87
CA ARG A 714 -9.83 27.33 24.72
C ARG A 714 -10.15 27.66 23.27
N THR A 715 -9.13 27.85 22.44
CA THR A 715 -9.30 28.10 21.00
C THR A 715 -9.76 26.83 20.29
N VAL A 716 -9.18 25.67 20.60
CA VAL A 716 -9.70 24.37 20.14
C VAL A 716 -11.15 24.18 20.57
N GLY A 717 -11.48 24.40 21.86
CA GLY A 717 -12.86 24.28 22.34
C GLY A 717 -13.86 25.17 21.58
N ARG A 718 -13.55 26.46 21.46
CA ARG A 718 -14.38 27.42 20.72
C ARG A 718 -14.47 27.12 19.24
N PHE A 719 -13.44 26.53 18.64
CA PHE A 719 -13.47 26.10 17.25
C PHE A 719 -14.55 25.03 17.04
N TYR A 720 -14.57 23.96 17.84
CA TYR A 720 -15.58 22.91 17.72
C TYR A 720 -16.99 23.37 18.11
N GLU A 721 -17.11 24.25 19.11
CA GLU A 721 -18.39 24.89 19.47
C GLU A 721 -18.98 25.71 18.31
N ARG A 722 -18.14 26.48 17.59
CA ARG A 722 -18.55 27.25 16.40
C ARG A 722 -18.79 26.37 15.19
N ALA A 723 -17.94 25.36 14.97
CA ALA A 723 -18.06 24.42 13.86
C ALA A 723 -19.43 23.73 13.91
N GLY A 724 -19.90 23.37 15.11
CA GLY A 724 -21.32 23.23 15.48
C GLY A 724 -22.20 22.28 14.64
N LEU A 725 -23.43 22.08 15.11
CA LEU A 725 -24.43 21.20 14.47
C LEU A 725 -24.63 21.51 12.98
N GLY A 726 -24.55 22.78 12.58
CA GLY A 726 -24.81 23.20 11.20
C GLY A 726 -23.78 22.72 10.16
N TRP A 727 -22.52 22.47 10.56
CA TRP A 727 -21.53 21.85 9.67
C TRP A 727 -21.78 20.34 9.56
N VAL A 728 -21.99 19.67 10.70
CA VAL A 728 -22.26 18.22 10.76
C VAL A 728 -23.53 17.88 9.97
N GLU A 729 -24.60 18.66 10.16
CA GLU A 729 -25.86 18.52 9.43
C GLU A 729 -25.64 18.65 7.92
N ARG A 730 -24.89 19.66 7.48
CA ARG A 730 -24.59 19.90 6.06
C ARG A 730 -23.80 18.76 5.42
N ILE A 731 -22.78 18.25 6.11
CA ILE A 731 -21.99 17.12 5.62
C ILE A 731 -22.85 15.86 5.57
N ALA A 732 -23.64 15.60 6.60
CA ALA A 732 -24.53 14.45 6.64
C ALA A 732 -25.60 14.48 5.55
N GLU A 733 -26.28 15.61 5.35
CA GLU A 733 -27.24 15.78 4.25
C GLU A 733 -26.58 15.55 2.90
N THR A 734 -25.40 16.13 2.67
CA THR A 734 -24.66 16.00 1.40
C THR A 734 -24.24 14.55 1.15
N CYS A 735 -23.72 13.86 2.18
CA CYS A 735 -23.29 12.47 2.08
C CYS A 735 -24.48 11.53 1.86
N ALA A 736 -25.60 11.75 2.57
CA ALA A 736 -26.79 10.92 2.43
C ALA A 736 -27.35 11.03 1.00
N VAL A 737 -27.47 12.24 0.48
CA VAL A 737 -28.02 12.50 -0.86
C VAL A 737 -27.11 11.94 -1.95
N SER A 738 -25.79 12.14 -1.81
CA SER A 738 -24.79 11.60 -2.74
C SER A 738 -24.80 10.07 -2.78
N THR A 739 -24.86 9.43 -1.61
CA THR A 739 -24.80 7.97 -1.48
C THR A 739 -26.06 7.30 -2.01
N ILE A 740 -27.23 7.78 -1.59
CA ILE A 740 -28.51 7.17 -1.96
C ILE A 740 -28.77 7.33 -3.46
N ASN A 741 -28.62 8.55 -4.00
CA ASN A 741 -28.86 8.76 -5.42
C ASN A 741 -27.79 8.08 -6.30
N GLY A 742 -26.53 8.08 -5.86
CA GLY A 742 -25.45 7.40 -6.59
C GLY A 742 -25.63 5.88 -6.63
N ALA A 743 -26.03 5.28 -5.51
CA ALA A 743 -26.31 3.85 -5.44
C ALA A 743 -27.53 3.45 -6.29
N ALA A 744 -28.59 4.25 -6.25
CA ALA A 744 -29.75 4.05 -7.10
C ALA A 744 -29.38 4.17 -8.59
N ASP A 745 -28.61 5.19 -8.97
CA ASP A 745 -28.23 5.42 -10.37
C ASP A 745 -27.33 4.30 -10.90
N ALA A 746 -26.37 3.84 -10.10
CA ALA A 746 -25.49 2.71 -10.42
C ALA A 746 -26.26 1.39 -10.59
N ALA A 747 -27.28 1.16 -9.75
CA ALA A 747 -28.16 0.01 -9.86
C ALA A 747 -29.04 0.08 -11.11
N ALA A 748 -29.57 1.26 -11.43
CA ALA A 748 -30.36 1.48 -12.63
C ALA A 748 -29.52 1.30 -13.91
N GLU A 749 -28.27 1.73 -13.91
CA GLU A 749 -27.36 1.57 -15.05
C GLU A 749 -27.04 0.09 -15.29
N SER A 750 -26.90 -0.68 -14.21
CA SER A 750 -26.69 -2.12 -14.27
C SER A 750 -27.92 -2.89 -14.76
N ALA A 751 -29.13 -2.34 -14.58
CA ALA A 751 -30.37 -2.94 -15.06
C ALA A 751 -30.56 -2.82 -16.59
N GLY A 752 -29.78 -1.95 -17.25
CA GLY A 752 -29.68 -1.88 -18.71
C GLY A 752 -30.36 -0.65 -19.36
N PRO A 753 -30.25 -0.52 -20.68
CA PRO A 753 -30.57 0.72 -21.41
C PRO A 753 -32.07 1.05 -21.50
N GLY A 754 -32.94 0.12 -21.10
CA GLY A 754 -34.40 0.33 -21.08
C GLY A 754 -34.90 1.13 -19.89
N VAL A 755 -34.03 1.46 -18.93
CA VAL A 755 -34.39 2.23 -17.74
C VAL A 755 -34.25 3.72 -18.02
N VAL A 756 -35.28 4.48 -17.69
CA VAL A 756 -35.29 5.94 -17.72
C VAL A 756 -35.38 6.49 -16.31
N ARG A 757 -34.90 7.71 -16.12
CA ARG A 757 -34.89 8.40 -14.83
C ARG A 757 -35.35 9.84 -14.97
N THR A 758 -36.21 10.26 -14.05
CA THR A 758 -36.81 11.59 -14.00
C THR A 758 -36.28 12.35 -12.78
N TRP A 759 -35.83 13.58 -12.99
CA TRP A 759 -35.34 14.41 -11.91
C TRP A 759 -36.49 15.00 -11.09
N ILE A 760 -36.55 14.64 -9.81
CA ILE A 760 -37.57 15.09 -8.87
C ILE A 760 -36.93 16.01 -7.83
N THR A 761 -37.48 17.21 -7.68
CA THR A 761 -37.07 18.16 -6.64
C THR A 761 -38.09 18.15 -5.51
N ARG A 762 -37.66 18.51 -4.29
CA ARG A 762 -38.56 18.67 -3.14
C ARG A 762 -39.56 19.84 -3.26
N GLN A 763 -39.46 20.63 -4.35
CA GLN A 763 -40.32 21.77 -4.67
C GLN A 763 -40.47 22.84 -3.57
N ASP A 764 -39.50 22.94 -2.66
CA ASP A 764 -39.47 23.99 -1.65
C ASP A 764 -38.59 25.20 -2.02
N ASP A 765 -38.62 26.23 -1.18
CA ASP A 765 -37.88 27.48 -1.40
C ASP A 765 -36.35 27.31 -1.28
N ARG A 766 -35.88 26.21 -0.67
CA ARG A 766 -34.44 25.90 -0.54
C ARG A 766 -33.88 25.22 -1.79
N VAL A 767 -34.73 24.72 -2.70
CA VAL A 767 -34.26 24.14 -3.97
C VAL A 767 -33.69 25.25 -4.86
N ARG A 768 -32.47 25.04 -5.35
CA ARG A 768 -31.76 25.96 -6.26
C ARG A 768 -32.57 26.23 -7.54
N PRO A 769 -32.55 27.46 -8.09
CA PRO A 769 -33.20 27.75 -9.37
C PRO A 769 -32.76 26.81 -10.50
N ALA A 770 -31.46 26.51 -10.56
CA ALA A 770 -30.90 25.60 -11.55
C ALA A 770 -31.53 24.20 -11.45
N HIS A 771 -31.70 23.66 -10.23
CA HIS A 771 -32.31 22.34 -10.02
C HIS A 771 -33.82 22.37 -10.24
N LYS A 772 -34.50 23.49 -9.94
CA LYS A 772 -35.93 23.68 -10.28
C LYS A 772 -36.17 23.53 -11.79
N ALA A 773 -35.24 23.98 -12.62
CA ALA A 773 -35.33 23.82 -14.08
C ALA A 773 -35.19 22.36 -14.56
N LEU A 774 -34.60 21.47 -13.75
CA LEU A 774 -34.53 20.03 -14.05
C LEU A 774 -35.78 19.26 -13.60
N HIS A 775 -36.65 19.85 -12.79
CA HIS A 775 -37.82 19.16 -12.25
C HIS A 775 -38.69 18.56 -13.39
N GLY A 776 -38.94 17.26 -13.35
CA GLY A 776 -39.71 16.52 -14.35
C GLY A 776 -38.94 16.16 -15.62
N LYS A 777 -37.65 16.51 -15.75
CA LYS A 777 -36.82 16.15 -16.91
C LYS A 777 -36.44 14.67 -16.84
N THR A 778 -36.85 13.92 -17.85
CA THR A 778 -36.59 12.48 -17.99
C THR A 778 -35.47 12.25 -18.98
N LEU A 779 -34.49 11.42 -18.62
CA LEU A 779 -33.37 11.01 -19.48
C LEU A 779 -33.15 9.49 -19.36
N PRO A 780 -32.56 8.84 -20.37
CA PRO A 780 -32.03 7.49 -20.21
C PRO A 780 -30.99 7.44 -19.08
N VAL A 781 -30.93 6.32 -18.36
CA VAL A 781 -29.85 6.10 -17.40
C VAL A 781 -28.49 6.13 -18.11
N GLY A 782 -27.45 6.63 -17.44
CA GLY A 782 -26.11 6.85 -18.01
C GLY A 782 -25.95 8.15 -18.81
N THR A 783 -27.04 8.83 -19.19
CA THR A 783 -26.98 10.16 -19.82
C THR A 783 -26.93 11.26 -18.75
N PRO A 784 -25.87 12.11 -18.69
CA PRO A 784 -25.78 13.16 -17.69
C PRO A 784 -26.76 14.32 -17.94
N TYR A 785 -27.15 15.00 -16.86
CA TYR A 785 -27.91 16.24 -16.92
C TYR A 785 -26.97 17.44 -17.09
N GLU A 786 -27.22 18.26 -18.11
CA GLU A 786 -26.51 19.53 -18.30
C GLU A 786 -27.23 20.68 -17.59
N ILE A 787 -26.50 21.41 -16.77
CA ILE A 787 -27.02 22.48 -15.90
C ILE A 787 -25.90 23.47 -15.56
N ASP A 788 -26.12 24.77 -15.83
CA ASP A 788 -25.16 25.85 -15.57
C ASP A 788 -23.72 25.58 -16.08
N GLY A 789 -23.60 24.93 -17.25
CA GLY A 789 -22.31 24.58 -17.87
C GLY A 789 -21.58 23.39 -17.23
N ALA A 790 -22.19 22.73 -16.24
CA ALA A 790 -21.70 21.50 -15.63
C ALA A 790 -22.56 20.29 -16.02
N GLN A 791 -21.96 19.10 -15.96
CA GLN A 791 -22.64 17.82 -16.13
C GLN A 791 -22.83 17.14 -14.78
N LEU A 792 -24.07 16.81 -14.43
CA LEU A 792 -24.42 16.06 -13.23
C LEU A 792 -24.95 14.70 -13.64
N ARG A 793 -24.33 13.63 -13.14
CA ARG A 793 -24.90 12.29 -13.34
C ARG A 793 -26.16 12.16 -12.52
N TYR A 794 -26.12 12.43 -11.23
CA TYR A 794 -27.28 12.33 -10.33
C TYR A 794 -27.28 13.46 -9.28
N PRO A 795 -28.38 13.67 -8.53
CA PRO A 795 -28.38 14.68 -7.48
C PRO A 795 -27.37 14.37 -6.37
N GLY A 796 -26.48 15.32 -6.09
CA GLY A 796 -25.40 15.10 -5.12
C GLY A 796 -24.18 14.37 -5.69
N ASP A 797 -24.03 14.33 -7.02
CA ASP A 797 -22.84 13.78 -7.70
C ASP A 797 -21.54 14.42 -7.15
N PRO A 798 -20.65 13.64 -6.51
CA PRO A 798 -19.47 14.21 -5.84
C PRO A 798 -18.44 14.80 -6.82
N PHE A 799 -18.53 14.47 -8.11
CA PHE A 799 -17.64 15.03 -9.15
C PHE A 799 -18.17 16.34 -9.76
N ALA A 800 -19.41 16.74 -9.44
CA ALA A 800 -19.97 18.00 -9.92
C ALA A 800 -19.65 19.18 -8.98
N PRO A 801 -19.67 20.43 -9.47
CA PRO A 801 -19.35 21.60 -8.66
C PRO A 801 -20.16 21.68 -7.35
N ILE A 802 -19.48 21.99 -6.24
CA ILE A 802 -20.08 22.02 -4.90
C ILE A 802 -21.29 22.97 -4.80
N ALA A 803 -21.29 24.04 -5.61
CA ALA A 803 -22.39 25.00 -5.69
C ALA A 803 -23.73 24.36 -6.12
N LEU A 804 -23.67 23.23 -6.83
CA LEU A 804 -24.83 22.46 -7.30
C LEU A 804 -25.14 21.29 -6.35
N THR A 805 -24.15 20.71 -5.68
CA THR A 805 -24.29 19.40 -5.02
C THR A 805 -24.48 19.47 -3.50
N ILE A 806 -23.90 20.46 -2.82
CA ILE A 806 -24.02 20.60 -1.36
C ILE A 806 -25.48 20.82 -0.94
N ASN A 807 -25.97 20.25 0.16
CA ASN A 807 -27.38 20.40 0.58
C ASN A 807 -28.39 20.17 -0.57
N CYS A 808 -28.07 19.29 -1.52
CA CYS A 808 -28.99 18.96 -2.59
C CYS A 808 -30.21 18.25 -2.00
N ARG A 809 -31.42 18.64 -2.43
CA ARG A 809 -32.69 18.07 -1.93
C ARG A 809 -33.50 17.45 -3.07
N CYS A 810 -32.79 16.94 -4.06
CA CYS A 810 -33.38 16.33 -5.25
C CYS A 810 -33.10 14.83 -5.22
N ARG A 811 -33.96 14.09 -5.91
CA ARG A 811 -33.91 12.64 -6.05
C ARG A 811 -34.29 12.25 -7.46
N LEU A 812 -34.14 10.97 -7.78
CA LEU A 812 -34.48 10.41 -9.08
C LEU A 812 -35.64 9.42 -8.92
N HIS A 813 -36.60 9.54 -9.84
CA HIS A 813 -37.65 8.53 -10.06
C HIS A 813 -37.24 7.68 -11.26
N TYR A 814 -37.24 6.36 -11.11
CA TYR A 814 -36.80 5.41 -12.13
C TYR A 814 -37.98 4.60 -12.64
N ASP A 815 -38.02 4.37 -13.96
CA ASP A 815 -39.05 3.55 -14.59
C ASP A 815 -38.45 2.75 -15.75
N THR A 816 -39.06 1.62 -16.09
CA THR A 816 -38.77 0.92 -17.34
C THR A 816 -39.53 1.65 -18.44
N GLY A 817 -38.84 2.26 -19.40
CA GLY A 817 -39.47 3.04 -20.46
C GLY A 817 -40.60 2.28 -21.17
N PRO A 818 -41.50 2.96 -21.90
CA PRO A 818 -42.62 2.31 -22.57
C PRO A 818 -42.12 1.14 -23.41
N LYS A 819 -42.65 -0.06 -23.14
CA LYS A 819 -42.45 -1.24 -23.98
C LYS A 819 -43.04 -0.91 -25.37
N GLU A 820 -42.18 -0.57 -26.33
CA GLU A 820 -42.57 -0.52 -27.74
C GLU A 820 -42.99 -1.89 -28.27
#